data_AF-A0A1E4SS60-F1
#
_entry.id   AF-A0A1E4SS60-F1
#
_cell.length_a   1.000
_cell.length_b   1.000
_cell.length_c   1.000
_cell.angle_alpha   90.00
_cell.angle_beta   90.00
_cell.angle_gamma   90.00
#
_symmetry.space_group_name_H-M   'P 1'
#
loop_
_entity.id
_entity.type
_entity.pdbx_description
1 polymer ?
#
loop_
_entity_poly.entity_id
_entity_poly.type
_entity_poly.pdbx_seq_one_letter_code
_entity_poly.pdbx_strand_id
1 'polypeptide(L)'
;MEAEQPAKRTKSSKGRKALTPLEKQIIELKSDNPDKMLVIQVGYKYKLFGEDARKAAAILNIMFIPGGDDGAKDDQFSYCSFPDFKLHINLKRLLTHGHKIGVIKQMESSVVKSVEKSSRSDLMKRELTAVYTRGTYMGDEDIGESLGDEESGGYIICVNVSASGESPSKSLKVPFCVLAIQPATGEIIHDSFEDVYPFNELNTRLLYLNPSEVIIINNQEQLIGQLTKLIRLINPEVLTLIKPVPDYPEIQSSLSEFFTTMDDGKNRDLYDYYTVNFDEPTQVCVSHMIEYLKEFKLSNIFTIPTNISKFKNPNYMILSHNTIQALEIFQNSTDANSSRGSLVWLLDHTRTRSGKRLLRKWISKPLVDRVQIESRLQSIEDMSREYNQVIDSFKSLLDKMGKVDLEQLLIKVHYSASYNTPRISRYELFKMLECFNEVLIKAKTFEKAIDALSNFIKSPLLLNIFQKLLELSKEEIVPHFLNTINSSSFLNEASEDYKVNFFDLNYRNWEGITNELEEISKLEEALEQELEAVRKLLKRPQLKYTTNNREPYLIEVRNGPQVDALSANFQRINGTLLVSRFRTSEISELYKLLKYRQERLTNSCDESFNQFLVEIDQNHQYFSHIIQIVSQFDCLLSLTAASSIRGNYSKPELVSSQTIDVRNGRNPIIENLTPTYVPNNISLSYDKERVLILTGPNMGGKSSYVKQIGLMIIMAQIGCYLPCDSAVVGIFDSIFIRMGSNDNILKGTSTFMNEMLECYDVLSGMTSKSLIILDEVGRGTSTNDGISIAYAILRYLIESQLAPIVLFITHYPSLHVLESTYSSVINYHMGYKEIKNDDLQFPEIVFLYTLVRGVVNNLYGLNVARLADLPEDVIKMAFEVSEKLKNTIEVEQVESFVGRSVRLLKQITSGESSEKIVEELEFLSRNE
;
A
#
# COMPACT_ATOMS: atom_id res chain seq x y z
N MET A 1 9.63 -0.85 -91.30
CA MET A 1 10.78 -1.36 -90.52
C MET A 1 10.94 -0.44 -89.33
N GLU A 2 11.15 -1.04 -88.16
CA GLU A 2 11.29 -0.45 -86.81
C GLU A 2 9.99 0.11 -86.18
N ALA A 3 9.63 -0.15 -84.92
CA ALA A 3 9.85 -1.23 -83.96
C ALA A 3 8.85 -0.96 -82.81
N GLU A 4 8.20 -1.99 -82.28
CA GLU A 4 7.25 -1.89 -81.16
C GLU A 4 7.93 -1.47 -79.83
N GLN A 5 7.31 -0.54 -79.10
CA GLN A 5 7.28 -0.54 -77.63
C GLN A 5 5.83 -0.30 -77.17
N PRO A 6 5.23 -1.21 -76.38
CA PRO A 6 3.82 -1.10 -76.01
C PRO A 6 3.59 -0.12 -74.86
N ALA A 7 2.48 0.59 -74.94
CA ALA A 7 1.96 1.51 -73.95
C ALA A 7 1.80 0.85 -72.56
N LYS A 8 2.16 1.61 -71.52
CA LYS A 8 1.92 1.30 -70.11
C LYS A 8 0.45 0.96 -69.89
N ARG A 9 0.14 -0.32 -69.65
CA ARG A 9 -1.11 -0.73 -69.00
C ARG A 9 -1.12 -0.16 -67.58
N THR A 10 -2.04 0.76 -67.32
CA THR A 10 -2.47 1.16 -65.98
C THR A 10 -2.86 -0.09 -65.19
N LYS A 11 -2.06 -0.44 -64.18
CA LYS A 11 -2.44 -1.46 -63.20
C LYS A 11 -3.62 -0.90 -62.40
N SER A 12 -4.76 -1.55 -62.57
CA SER A 12 -5.94 -1.47 -61.73
C SER A 12 -5.57 -1.47 -60.24
N SER A 13 -6.16 -0.56 -59.48
CA SER A 13 -6.18 -0.55 -58.02
C SER A 13 -6.54 -1.94 -57.48
N LYS A 14 -5.59 -2.62 -56.83
CA LYS A 14 -5.89 -3.81 -56.03
C LYS A 14 -6.84 -3.40 -54.91
N GLY A 15 -8.06 -3.93 -54.93
CA GLY A 15 -9.02 -3.76 -53.84
C GLY A 15 -8.47 -4.27 -52.52
N ARG A 16 -8.81 -3.60 -51.41
CA ARG A 16 -8.57 -4.08 -50.04
C ARG A 16 -9.09 -5.52 -49.93
N LYS A 17 -8.24 -6.47 -49.50
CA LYS A 17 -8.65 -7.85 -49.17
C LYS A 17 -9.80 -7.78 -48.15
N ALA A 18 -10.81 -8.62 -48.33
CA ALA A 18 -11.91 -8.71 -47.37
C ALA A 18 -11.38 -9.23 -46.02
N LEU A 19 -11.68 -8.51 -44.93
CA LEU A 19 -11.28 -8.86 -43.56
C LEU A 19 -11.79 -10.26 -43.20
N THR A 20 -10.93 -11.06 -42.56
CA THR A 20 -11.30 -12.36 -42.01
C THR A 20 -12.33 -12.20 -40.88
N PRO A 21 -13.13 -13.23 -40.57
CA PRO A 21 -14.10 -13.16 -39.47
C PRO A 21 -13.46 -12.82 -38.11
N LEU A 22 -12.24 -13.30 -37.85
CA LEU A 22 -11.49 -12.97 -36.63
C LEU A 22 -11.07 -11.51 -36.60
N GLU A 23 -10.58 -10.97 -37.72
CA GLU A 23 -10.18 -9.56 -37.82
C GLU A 23 -11.36 -8.61 -37.61
N LYS A 24 -12.55 -8.95 -38.14
CA LYS A 24 -13.78 -8.18 -37.87
C LYS A 24 -14.14 -8.18 -36.39
N GLN A 25 -14.10 -9.35 -35.76
CA GLN A 25 -14.37 -9.49 -34.33
C GLN A 25 -13.36 -8.70 -33.47
N ILE A 26 -12.08 -8.66 -33.86
CA ILE A 26 -11.04 -7.88 -33.16
C ILE A 26 -11.31 -6.36 -33.29
N ILE A 27 -11.71 -5.90 -34.48
CA ILE A 27 -12.05 -4.48 -34.70
C ILE A 27 -13.26 -4.09 -33.85
N GLU A 28 -14.30 -4.92 -33.80
CA GLU A 28 -15.49 -4.71 -32.97
C GLU A 28 -15.09 -4.62 -31.48
N LEU A 29 -14.35 -5.60 -30.96
CA LEU A 29 -13.89 -5.61 -29.57
C LEU A 29 -13.05 -4.38 -29.19
N LYS A 30 -12.21 -3.90 -30.12
CA LYS A 30 -11.37 -2.71 -29.91
C LYS A 30 -12.18 -1.42 -30.01
N SER A 31 -13.20 -1.37 -30.87
CA SER A 31 -14.13 -0.25 -30.98
C SER A 31 -14.94 -0.08 -29.69
N ASP A 32 -15.37 -1.18 -29.08
CA ASP A 32 -16.14 -1.17 -27.83
C ASP A 32 -15.27 -0.85 -26.60
N ASN A 33 -13.94 -0.97 -26.72
CA ASN A 33 -12.98 -0.80 -25.62
C ASN A 33 -11.75 0.04 -26.03
N PRO A 34 -11.94 1.32 -26.39
CA PRO A 34 -10.85 2.15 -26.90
C PRO A 34 -9.81 2.51 -25.82
N ASP A 35 -10.23 2.55 -24.55
CA ASP A 35 -9.39 2.91 -23.39
C ASP A 35 -8.51 1.75 -22.87
N LYS A 36 -8.71 0.53 -23.38
CA LYS A 36 -8.07 -0.69 -22.86
C LYS A 36 -7.05 -1.27 -23.82
N MET A 37 -5.98 -1.81 -23.26
CA MET A 37 -5.08 -2.72 -23.95
C MET A 37 -5.71 -4.12 -23.98
N LEU A 38 -6.00 -4.66 -25.16
CA LEU A 38 -6.75 -5.92 -25.28
C LEU A 38 -5.82 -7.14 -25.43
N VAL A 39 -5.99 -8.10 -24.53
CA VAL A 39 -5.28 -9.38 -24.51
C VAL A 39 -6.27 -10.47 -24.93
N ILE A 40 -6.16 -10.94 -26.18
CA ILE A 40 -7.18 -11.76 -26.85
C ILE A 40 -6.74 -13.22 -26.92
N GLN A 41 -7.55 -14.14 -26.38
CA GLN A 41 -7.30 -15.57 -26.44
C GLN A 41 -7.53 -16.11 -27.87
N VAL A 42 -6.50 -16.74 -28.42
CA VAL A 42 -6.52 -17.41 -29.72
C VAL A 42 -5.93 -18.81 -29.57
N GLY A 43 -6.78 -19.78 -29.20
CA GLY A 43 -6.35 -21.14 -28.87
C GLY A 43 -5.55 -21.13 -27.55
N TYR A 44 -4.37 -21.76 -27.57
CA TYR A 44 -3.48 -21.92 -26.41
C TYR A 44 -2.54 -20.71 -26.15
N LYS A 45 -2.83 -19.56 -26.76
CA LYS A 45 -2.01 -18.34 -26.65
C LYS A 45 -2.90 -17.10 -26.53
N TYR A 46 -2.37 -16.08 -25.88
CA TYR A 46 -2.90 -14.73 -25.95
C TYR A 46 -2.16 -13.90 -26.99
N LYS A 47 -2.90 -13.09 -27.73
CA LYS A 47 -2.39 -12.15 -28.74
C LYS A 47 -2.85 -10.73 -28.43
N LEU A 48 -1.97 -9.77 -28.69
CA LEU A 48 -2.28 -8.34 -28.75
C LEU A 48 -2.08 -7.86 -30.18
N PHE A 49 -2.76 -6.79 -30.60
CA PHE A 49 -2.74 -6.29 -31.98
C PHE A 49 -2.45 -4.78 -32.05
N GLY A 50 -1.90 -4.32 -33.18
CA GLY A 50 -1.71 -2.90 -33.50
C GLY A 50 -0.80 -2.16 -32.51
N GLU A 51 -1.27 -1.01 -32.02
CA GLU A 51 -0.55 -0.19 -31.04
C GLU A 51 -0.36 -0.90 -29.70
N ASP A 52 -1.36 -1.69 -29.26
CA ASP A 52 -1.29 -2.48 -28.04
C ASP A 52 -0.13 -3.47 -28.12
N ALA A 53 0.02 -4.14 -29.28
CA ALA A 53 1.12 -5.05 -29.52
C ALA A 53 2.49 -4.35 -29.50
N ARG A 54 2.58 -3.12 -30.02
CA ARG A 54 3.83 -2.34 -30.03
C ARG A 54 4.26 -1.97 -28.61
N LYS A 55 3.33 -1.47 -27.80
CA LYS A 55 3.57 -1.14 -26.38
C LYS A 55 3.91 -2.40 -25.57
N ALA A 56 3.12 -3.45 -25.72
CA ALA A 56 3.35 -4.71 -25.00
C ALA A 56 4.66 -5.40 -25.41
N ALA A 57 5.05 -5.34 -26.68
CA ALA A 57 6.34 -5.88 -27.12
C ALA A 57 7.52 -5.19 -26.44
N ALA A 58 7.48 -3.85 -26.30
CA ALA A 58 8.50 -3.07 -25.62
C ALA A 58 8.54 -3.35 -24.10
N ILE A 59 7.37 -3.44 -23.45
CA ILE A 59 7.29 -3.68 -22.00
C ILE A 59 7.68 -5.12 -21.65
N LEU A 60 7.16 -6.09 -22.41
CA LEU A 60 7.33 -7.53 -22.12
C LEU A 60 8.66 -8.09 -22.65
N ASN A 61 9.38 -7.34 -23.50
CA ASN A 61 10.55 -7.81 -24.24
C ASN A 61 10.23 -9.05 -25.10
N ILE A 62 9.14 -8.98 -25.86
CA ILE A 62 8.71 -10.04 -26.79
C ILE A 62 8.73 -9.54 -28.23
N MET A 63 8.86 -10.46 -29.19
CA MET A 63 8.94 -10.12 -30.61
C MET A 63 7.64 -9.49 -31.11
N PHE A 64 7.75 -8.30 -31.72
CA PHE A 64 6.66 -7.67 -32.48
C PHE A 64 6.69 -8.19 -33.93
N ILE A 65 5.60 -8.82 -34.35
CA ILE A 65 5.47 -9.42 -35.69
C ILE A 65 4.62 -8.47 -36.56
N PRO A 66 5.16 -7.94 -37.66
CA PRO A 66 4.40 -7.06 -38.55
C PRO A 66 3.26 -7.84 -39.24
N GLY A 67 2.10 -7.19 -39.38
CA GLY A 67 0.92 -7.76 -40.03
C GLY A 67 1.04 -7.68 -41.56
N GLY A 68 0.75 -8.80 -42.25
CA GLY A 68 0.65 -8.88 -43.72
C GLY A 68 1.40 -10.07 -44.34
N ASP A 69 0.88 -10.60 -45.45
CA ASP A 69 1.64 -11.49 -46.35
C ASP A 69 2.60 -10.65 -47.19
N ASP A 70 3.84 -11.11 -47.37
CA ASP A 70 4.82 -10.59 -48.34
C ASP A 70 5.03 -9.05 -48.34
N GLY A 71 5.39 -8.49 -47.18
CA GLY A 71 6.03 -7.17 -47.12
C GLY A 71 5.11 -5.95 -47.25
N ALA A 72 3.79 -6.13 -47.30
CA ALA A 72 2.84 -5.03 -47.11
C ALA A 72 2.62 -4.80 -45.60
N LYS A 73 3.09 -3.66 -45.07
CA LYS A 73 2.89 -3.28 -43.67
C LYS A 73 1.41 -2.93 -43.44
N ASP A 74 0.66 -3.86 -42.88
CA ASP A 74 -0.60 -3.53 -42.21
C ASP A 74 -0.32 -3.38 -40.71
N ASP A 75 -0.03 -2.14 -40.30
CA ASP A 75 0.27 -1.81 -38.91
C ASP A 75 -0.91 -2.17 -37.99
N GLN A 76 -2.14 -2.28 -38.51
CA GLN A 76 -3.35 -2.54 -37.73
C GLN A 76 -3.43 -3.98 -37.19
N PHE A 77 -2.89 -4.97 -37.92
CA PHE A 77 -2.92 -6.39 -37.52
C PHE A 77 -1.55 -6.95 -37.14
N SER A 78 -0.55 -6.07 -36.99
CA SER A 78 0.71 -6.44 -36.36
C SER A 78 0.47 -6.92 -34.94
N TYR A 79 1.16 -7.97 -34.50
CA TYR A 79 0.82 -8.64 -33.23
C TYR A 79 2.04 -9.08 -32.44
N CYS A 80 1.84 -9.32 -31.15
CA CYS A 80 2.74 -10.07 -30.29
C CYS A 80 1.93 -11.13 -29.54
N SER A 81 2.59 -12.18 -29.04
CA SER A 81 1.86 -13.30 -28.42
C SER A 81 2.68 -14.01 -27.35
N PHE A 82 1.99 -14.56 -26.35
CA PHE A 82 2.56 -15.42 -25.31
C PHE A 82 1.61 -16.59 -24.97
N PRO A 83 2.12 -17.70 -24.40
CA PRO A 83 1.28 -18.83 -23.99
C PRO A 83 0.26 -18.47 -22.91
N ASP A 84 -0.88 -19.15 -22.89
CA ASP A 84 -1.97 -18.95 -21.93
C ASP A 84 -1.53 -19.08 -20.45
N PHE A 85 -0.73 -20.09 -20.11
CA PHE A 85 -0.21 -20.29 -18.75
C PHE A 85 0.73 -19.15 -18.27
N LYS A 86 1.17 -18.25 -19.15
CA LYS A 86 1.96 -17.05 -18.79
C LYS A 86 1.12 -15.78 -18.68
N LEU A 87 -0.21 -15.88 -18.68
CA LEU A 87 -1.10 -14.73 -18.61
C LEU A 87 -0.81 -13.88 -17.36
N HIS A 88 -0.81 -14.47 -16.16
CA HIS A 88 -0.54 -13.77 -14.90
C HIS A 88 0.74 -12.93 -14.96
N ILE A 89 1.85 -13.55 -15.36
CA ILE A 89 3.18 -12.92 -15.35
C ILE A 89 3.21 -11.70 -16.26
N ASN A 90 2.63 -11.82 -17.46
CA ASN A 90 2.62 -10.73 -18.43
C ASN A 90 1.60 -9.64 -18.06
N LEU A 91 0.45 -10.01 -17.49
CA LEU A 91 -0.51 -9.04 -16.94
C LEU A 91 0.15 -8.18 -15.87
N LYS A 92 0.78 -8.79 -14.87
CA LYS A 92 1.44 -8.05 -13.78
C LYS A 92 2.44 -7.01 -14.32
N ARG A 93 3.29 -7.39 -15.28
CA ARG A 93 4.25 -6.46 -15.91
C ARG A 93 3.58 -5.31 -16.65
N LEU A 94 2.52 -5.58 -17.41
CA LEU A 94 1.78 -4.54 -18.13
C LEU A 94 1.06 -3.57 -17.17
N LEU A 95 0.50 -4.09 -16.07
CA LEU A 95 -0.19 -3.30 -15.04
C LEU A 95 0.77 -2.38 -14.26
N THR A 96 2.00 -2.83 -14.00
CA THR A 96 3.03 -2.00 -13.33
C THR A 96 3.38 -0.73 -14.12
N HIS A 97 3.23 -0.77 -15.45
CA HIS A 97 3.40 0.37 -16.36
C HIS A 97 2.11 1.20 -16.57
N GLY A 98 1.15 1.13 -15.65
CA GLY A 98 -0.01 2.02 -15.62
C GLY A 98 -1.07 1.77 -16.70
N HIS A 99 -1.03 0.64 -17.41
CA HIS A 99 -2.02 0.31 -18.44
C HIS A 99 -3.27 -0.37 -17.87
N LYS A 100 -4.45 0.04 -18.37
CA LYS A 100 -5.72 -0.68 -18.19
C LYS A 100 -5.84 -1.79 -19.22
N ILE A 101 -6.07 -3.03 -18.77
CA ILE A 101 -6.01 -4.22 -19.60
C ILE A 101 -7.37 -4.92 -19.62
N GLY A 102 -7.85 -5.26 -20.81
CA GLY A 102 -9.02 -6.12 -21.00
C GLY A 102 -8.61 -7.53 -21.43
N VAL A 103 -9.00 -8.54 -20.67
CA VAL A 103 -8.77 -9.96 -21.01
C VAL A 103 -10.00 -10.50 -21.72
N ILE A 104 -9.79 -11.01 -22.93
CA ILE A 104 -10.84 -11.56 -23.78
C ILE A 104 -10.63 -13.06 -23.91
N LYS A 105 -11.55 -13.85 -23.37
CA LYS A 105 -11.54 -15.32 -23.44
C LYS A 105 -12.54 -15.84 -24.46
N GLN A 106 -12.35 -17.09 -24.89
CA GLN A 106 -13.29 -17.78 -25.77
C GLN A 106 -14.41 -18.40 -24.92
N MET A 107 -15.67 -18.06 -25.20
CA MET A 107 -16.81 -18.45 -24.36
C MET A 107 -17.36 -19.85 -24.66
N GLU A 108 -17.12 -20.35 -25.87
CA GLU A 108 -17.67 -21.63 -26.34
C GLU A 108 -16.54 -22.63 -26.58
N SER A 109 -16.66 -23.85 -26.02
CA SER A 109 -15.87 -24.96 -26.51
C SER A 109 -16.36 -25.39 -27.89
N SER A 110 -15.47 -26.03 -28.66
CA SER A 110 -15.82 -26.58 -29.97
C SER A 110 -16.93 -27.64 -29.91
N VAL A 111 -17.19 -28.20 -28.72
CA VAL A 111 -18.08 -29.34 -28.51
C VAL A 111 -19.51 -28.87 -28.29
N VAL A 112 -19.73 -27.95 -27.35
CA VAL A 112 -21.05 -27.36 -27.06
C VAL A 112 -21.65 -26.78 -28.32
N LYS A 113 -20.86 -26.01 -29.07
CA LYS A 113 -21.28 -25.42 -30.34
C LYS A 113 -21.73 -26.46 -31.38
N SER A 114 -21.04 -27.60 -31.46
CA SER A 114 -21.35 -28.67 -32.42
C SER A 114 -22.64 -29.42 -32.07
N VAL A 115 -22.97 -29.53 -30.78
CA VAL A 115 -24.15 -30.26 -30.29
C VAL A 115 -25.38 -29.35 -30.25
N GLU A 116 -25.24 -28.11 -29.77
CA GLU A 116 -26.37 -27.18 -29.58
C GLU A 116 -26.78 -26.43 -30.86
N LYS A 117 -25.98 -26.48 -31.94
CA LYS A 117 -26.24 -25.80 -33.23
C LYS A 117 -26.58 -24.30 -33.08
N SER A 118 -25.98 -23.63 -32.10
CA SER A 118 -26.36 -22.28 -31.65
C SER A 118 -25.94 -21.14 -32.60
N SER A 119 -25.03 -21.35 -33.57
CA SER A 119 -24.80 -20.36 -34.65
C SER A 119 -24.32 -20.96 -35.98
N ARG A 120 -24.61 -20.26 -37.10
CA ARG A 120 -24.23 -20.63 -38.48
C ARG A 120 -22.75 -20.32 -38.85
N SER A 121 -21.96 -19.69 -37.97
CA SER A 121 -20.58 -19.29 -38.27
C SER A 121 -19.58 -20.21 -37.59
N ASP A 122 -18.47 -20.58 -38.25
CA ASP A 122 -17.43 -21.46 -37.68
C ASP A 122 -16.61 -20.80 -36.55
N LEU A 123 -16.63 -19.47 -36.40
CA LEU A 123 -15.78 -18.74 -35.45
C LEU A 123 -16.35 -18.79 -34.01
N MET A 124 -15.50 -19.10 -33.02
CA MET A 124 -15.87 -19.06 -31.60
C MET A 124 -16.16 -17.62 -31.13
N LYS A 125 -17.22 -17.43 -30.33
CA LYS A 125 -17.54 -16.15 -29.71
C LYS A 125 -16.47 -15.78 -28.68
N ARG A 126 -16.07 -14.51 -28.66
CA ARG A 126 -15.09 -13.93 -27.73
C ARG A 126 -15.72 -12.74 -27.06
N GLU A 127 -15.55 -12.67 -25.75
CA GLU A 127 -16.11 -11.60 -24.94
C GLU A 127 -15.07 -11.13 -23.92
N LEU A 128 -15.22 -9.89 -23.49
CA LEU A 128 -14.42 -9.32 -22.41
C LEU A 128 -14.83 -10.00 -21.10
N THR A 129 -13.97 -10.86 -20.57
CA THR A 129 -14.27 -11.61 -19.34
C THR A 129 -13.82 -10.88 -18.09
N ALA A 130 -12.75 -10.10 -18.19
CA ALA A 130 -12.20 -9.34 -17.07
C ALA A 130 -11.50 -8.07 -17.54
N VAL A 131 -11.54 -7.05 -16.69
CA VAL A 131 -10.76 -5.82 -16.83
C VAL A 131 -9.85 -5.71 -15.62
N TYR A 132 -8.60 -5.33 -15.83
CA TYR A 132 -7.61 -5.19 -14.78
C TYR A 132 -6.87 -3.86 -14.90
N THR A 133 -6.62 -3.27 -13.75
CA THR A 133 -5.72 -2.14 -13.52
C THR A 133 -4.84 -2.46 -12.31
N ARG A 134 -3.85 -1.62 -12.02
CA ARG A 134 -2.91 -1.86 -10.91
C ARG A 134 -3.61 -1.92 -9.55
N GLY A 135 -4.67 -1.16 -9.34
CA GLY A 135 -5.47 -1.14 -8.11
C GLY A 135 -6.51 -2.26 -8.00
N THR A 136 -6.90 -2.89 -9.12
CA THR A 136 -7.99 -3.88 -9.15
C THR A 136 -7.54 -5.32 -9.31
N TYR A 137 -6.26 -5.56 -9.65
CA TYR A 137 -5.71 -6.91 -9.85
C TYR A 137 -5.35 -7.59 -8.53
N MET A 138 -5.90 -8.78 -8.28
CA MET A 138 -5.71 -9.56 -7.05
C MET A 138 -5.02 -10.91 -7.28
N GLY A 139 -4.31 -11.07 -8.40
CA GLY A 139 -3.70 -12.35 -8.78
C GLY A 139 -4.71 -13.38 -9.25
N ASP A 140 -5.83 -12.94 -9.83
CA ASP A 140 -6.98 -13.80 -10.23
C ASP A 140 -6.61 -14.85 -11.29
N GLU A 141 -5.53 -14.62 -12.06
CA GLU A 141 -5.07 -15.53 -13.12
C GLU A 141 -3.84 -16.35 -12.69
N ASP A 142 -3.48 -16.37 -11.40
CA ASP A 142 -2.36 -17.20 -10.89
C ASP A 142 -2.78 -18.66 -10.77
N ILE A 143 -1.92 -19.58 -11.22
CA ILE A 143 -2.18 -21.03 -11.22
C ILE A 143 -1.49 -21.68 -10.01
N GLY A 144 -1.39 -20.95 -8.89
CA GLY A 144 -0.94 -21.50 -7.59
C GLY A 144 0.57 -21.66 -7.41
N GLU A 145 1.41 -21.31 -8.40
CA GLU A 145 2.87 -21.49 -8.29
C GLU A 145 3.61 -20.27 -7.70
N SER A 146 2.97 -19.10 -7.58
CA SER A 146 3.66 -17.86 -7.23
C SER A 146 2.93 -17.05 -6.14
N LEU A 147 3.03 -17.50 -4.89
CA LEU A 147 2.81 -16.63 -3.72
C LEU A 147 3.93 -15.55 -3.65
N GLY A 148 3.91 -14.64 -4.62
CA GLY A 148 4.96 -13.64 -4.83
C GLY A 148 5.11 -12.68 -3.65
N ASP A 149 6.33 -12.20 -3.44
CA ASP A 149 6.75 -11.37 -2.31
C ASP A 149 6.26 -9.91 -2.33
N GLU A 150 5.59 -9.49 -3.41
CA GLU A 150 5.11 -8.11 -3.55
C GLU A 150 3.63 -7.98 -3.13
N GLU A 151 3.36 -6.97 -2.29
CA GLU A 151 2.00 -6.54 -1.96
C GLU A 151 1.24 -6.22 -3.26
N SER A 152 0.18 -6.97 -3.55
CA SER A 152 -0.70 -6.74 -4.70
C SER A 152 -1.83 -5.79 -4.31
N GLY A 153 -2.18 -4.88 -5.22
CA GLY A 153 -3.27 -3.91 -5.05
C GLY A 153 -2.85 -2.61 -4.37
N GLY A 154 -2.88 -1.51 -5.13
CA GLY A 154 -2.76 -0.15 -4.60
C GLY A 154 -4.12 0.48 -4.30
N TYR A 155 -4.13 1.60 -3.57
CA TYR A 155 -5.35 2.35 -3.33
C TYR A 155 -5.84 3.03 -4.63
N ILE A 156 -7.15 3.01 -4.81
CA ILE A 156 -7.88 3.81 -5.79
C ILE A 156 -8.50 4.97 -5.01
N ILE A 157 -8.12 6.20 -5.34
CA ILE A 157 -8.55 7.39 -4.59
C ILE A 157 -9.45 8.24 -5.46
N CYS A 158 -10.63 8.58 -4.96
CA CYS A 158 -11.52 9.57 -5.52
C CYS A 158 -11.34 10.88 -4.76
N VAL A 159 -11.05 11.97 -5.47
CA VAL A 159 -10.84 13.31 -4.91
C VAL A 159 -11.88 14.24 -5.51
N ASN A 160 -12.80 14.72 -4.67
CA ASN A 160 -13.78 15.75 -5.01
C ASN A 160 -13.35 17.09 -4.44
N VAL A 161 -13.38 18.12 -5.27
CA VAL A 161 -13.04 19.49 -4.89
C VAL A 161 -14.22 20.40 -5.18
N SER A 162 -14.90 20.86 -4.13
CA SER A 162 -15.98 21.83 -4.29
C SER A 162 -15.38 23.21 -4.50
N ALA A 163 -15.47 23.71 -5.73
CA ALA A 163 -15.08 25.07 -6.04
C ALA A 163 -16.12 26.04 -5.43
N SER A 164 -15.70 26.89 -4.49
CA SER A 164 -16.38 28.17 -4.31
C SER A 164 -16.24 28.93 -5.64
N GLY A 165 -17.29 29.60 -6.11
CA GLY A 165 -17.37 30.23 -7.43
C GLY A 165 -16.36 31.36 -7.72
N GLU A 166 -15.35 31.55 -6.86
CA GLU A 166 -14.26 32.51 -7.03
C GLU A 166 -12.98 31.77 -7.43
N SER A 167 -12.27 32.29 -8.43
CA SER A 167 -10.94 31.80 -8.80
C SER A 167 -10.04 31.72 -7.55
N PRO A 168 -9.31 30.60 -7.33
CA PRO A 168 -8.54 30.39 -6.11
C PRO A 168 -7.45 31.46 -6.00
N SER A 169 -7.71 32.49 -5.19
CA SER A 169 -6.66 33.37 -4.69
C SER A 169 -5.75 32.55 -3.77
N LYS A 170 -4.47 32.92 -3.67
CA LYS A 170 -3.45 32.20 -2.88
C LYS A 170 -3.78 32.05 -1.38
N SER A 171 -4.86 32.66 -0.90
CA SER A 171 -5.30 32.67 0.50
C SER A 171 -6.67 32.03 0.74
N LEU A 172 -7.37 31.52 -0.29
CA LEU A 172 -8.68 30.90 -0.08
C LEU A 172 -8.51 29.42 0.29
N LYS A 173 -9.09 29.02 1.43
CA LYS A 173 -9.24 27.61 1.78
C LYS A 173 -10.21 26.94 0.82
N VAL A 174 -9.79 25.83 0.25
CA VAL A 174 -10.61 25.02 -0.66
C VAL A 174 -11.05 23.75 0.06
N PRO A 175 -12.35 23.41 0.09
CA PRO A 175 -12.83 22.16 0.64
C PRO A 175 -12.50 20.97 -0.29
N PHE A 176 -11.96 19.92 0.32
CA PHE A 176 -11.63 18.64 -0.30
C PHE A 176 -12.42 17.52 0.38
N CYS A 177 -12.87 16.58 -0.43
CA CYS A 177 -13.35 15.28 0.01
C CYS A 177 -12.55 14.19 -0.69
N VAL A 178 -12.10 13.20 0.09
CA VAL A 178 -11.30 12.08 -0.39
C VAL A 178 -11.95 10.77 0.03
N LEU A 179 -12.13 9.87 -0.93
CA LEU A 179 -12.56 8.48 -0.71
C LEU A 179 -11.52 7.55 -1.31
N ALA A 180 -10.86 6.75 -0.47
CA ALA A 180 -9.84 5.81 -0.88
C ALA A 180 -10.31 4.38 -0.63
N ILE A 181 -10.08 3.51 -1.61
CA ILE A 181 -10.46 2.10 -1.55
C ILE A 181 -9.26 1.24 -1.90
N GLN A 182 -9.05 0.18 -1.13
CA GLN A 182 -8.12 -0.88 -1.49
C GLN A 182 -8.92 -2.15 -1.81
N PRO A 183 -9.21 -2.44 -3.10
CA PRO A 183 -10.04 -3.58 -3.47
C PRO A 183 -9.51 -4.92 -2.95
N ALA A 184 -8.17 -5.08 -2.90
CA ALA A 184 -7.50 -6.31 -2.48
C ALA A 184 -7.66 -6.66 -0.99
N THR A 185 -8.05 -5.71 -0.14
CA THR A 185 -8.27 -5.93 1.31
C THR A 185 -9.71 -5.61 1.73
N GLY A 186 -10.46 -4.90 0.90
CA GLY A 186 -11.82 -4.47 1.21
C GLY A 186 -11.88 -3.17 2.03
N GLU A 187 -10.75 -2.52 2.32
CA GLU A 187 -10.72 -1.30 3.14
C GLU A 187 -11.24 -0.07 2.38
N ILE A 188 -12.09 0.71 3.06
CA ILE A 188 -12.61 1.99 2.58
C ILE A 188 -12.26 3.08 3.59
N ILE A 189 -11.56 4.12 3.13
CA ILE A 189 -11.15 5.27 3.96
C ILE A 189 -11.76 6.54 3.36
N HIS A 190 -12.47 7.32 4.17
CA HIS A 190 -12.99 8.62 3.74
C HIS A 190 -12.47 9.75 4.63
N ASP A 191 -12.39 10.97 4.07
CA ASP A 191 -12.09 12.18 4.81
C ASP A 191 -12.59 13.43 4.10
N SER A 192 -13.01 14.43 4.89
CA SER A 192 -13.37 15.76 4.41
C SER A 192 -12.55 16.81 5.16
N PHE A 193 -11.89 17.72 4.46
CA PHE A 193 -10.98 18.71 5.04
C PHE A 193 -10.86 19.95 4.15
N GLU A 194 -10.35 21.04 4.70
CA GLU A 194 -10.00 22.25 3.95
C GLU A 194 -8.49 22.30 3.73
N ASP A 195 -8.06 22.80 2.58
CA ASP A 195 -6.64 22.91 2.25
C ASP A 195 -6.33 24.22 1.50
N VAL A 196 -5.07 24.65 1.56
CA VAL A 196 -4.55 25.84 0.88
C VAL A 196 -3.40 25.42 -0.01
N TYR A 197 -3.28 26.03 -1.20
CA TYR A 197 -2.16 25.75 -2.10
C TYR A 197 -0.82 25.95 -1.37
N PRO A 198 0.10 24.95 -1.34
CA PRO A 198 0.28 23.85 -2.29
C PRO A 198 -0.39 22.50 -1.94
N PHE A 199 -1.46 22.50 -1.15
CA PHE A 199 -2.26 21.34 -0.75
C PHE A 199 -1.52 20.32 0.13
N ASN A 200 -1.00 20.79 1.27
CA ASN A 200 -0.21 19.97 2.21
C ASN A 200 -1.05 18.89 2.92
N GLU A 201 -2.33 19.18 3.20
CA GLU A 201 -3.23 18.20 3.81
C GLU A 201 -3.55 17.07 2.81
N LEU A 202 -3.82 17.41 1.54
CA LEU A 202 -4.02 16.42 0.49
C LEU A 202 -2.74 15.58 0.29
N ASN A 203 -1.57 16.22 0.23
CA ASN A 203 -0.29 15.54 0.09
C ASN A 203 -0.04 14.54 1.23
N THR A 204 -0.43 14.89 2.46
CA THR A 204 -0.37 13.98 3.61
C THR A 204 -1.20 12.73 3.34
N ARG A 205 -2.46 12.85 2.92
CA ARG A 205 -3.32 11.67 2.64
C ARG A 205 -2.79 10.82 1.49
N LEU A 206 -2.31 11.46 0.41
CA LEU A 206 -1.73 10.75 -0.73
C LEU A 206 -0.46 9.98 -0.34
N LEU A 207 0.37 10.51 0.56
CA LEU A 207 1.56 9.81 1.06
C LEU A 207 1.20 8.59 1.91
N TYR A 208 0.18 8.70 2.77
CA TYR A 208 -0.30 7.59 3.60
C TYR A 208 -0.90 6.46 2.77
N LEU A 209 -1.71 6.83 1.78
CA LEU A 209 -2.48 5.90 0.97
C LEU A 209 -1.70 5.39 -0.25
N ASN A 210 -0.67 6.10 -0.71
CA ASN A 210 0.16 5.74 -1.86
C ASN A 210 -0.67 5.19 -3.06
N PRO A 211 -1.51 6.02 -3.69
CA PRO A 211 -2.44 5.56 -4.71
C PRO A 211 -1.75 4.97 -5.93
N SER A 212 -2.37 3.93 -6.49
CA SER A 212 -2.10 3.47 -7.85
C SER A 212 -2.96 4.18 -8.89
N GLU A 213 -4.13 4.65 -8.48
CA GLU A 213 -5.14 5.24 -9.36
C GLU A 213 -5.84 6.39 -8.64
N VAL A 214 -6.10 7.48 -9.37
CA VAL A 214 -6.80 8.65 -8.83
C VAL A 214 -7.90 9.10 -9.78
N ILE A 215 -9.11 9.24 -9.25
CA ILE A 215 -10.27 9.83 -9.91
C ILE A 215 -10.44 11.25 -9.37
N ILE A 216 -10.33 12.26 -10.23
CA ILE A 216 -10.49 13.67 -9.89
C ILE A 216 -11.88 14.11 -10.35
N ILE A 217 -12.71 14.55 -9.42
CA ILE A 217 -14.04 15.10 -9.70
C ILE A 217 -13.94 16.62 -9.59
N ASN A 218 -13.90 17.28 -10.75
CA ASN A 218 -13.93 18.74 -10.85
C ASN A 218 -14.22 19.18 -12.29
N ASN A 219 -14.77 20.38 -12.43
CA ASN A 219 -15.01 21.03 -13.73
C ASN A 219 -13.95 22.10 -14.09
N GLN A 220 -13.11 22.53 -13.13
CA GLN A 220 -12.12 23.60 -13.35
C GLN A 220 -10.76 23.08 -13.85
N GLU A 221 -10.41 23.37 -15.11
CA GLU A 221 -9.16 22.90 -15.75
C GLU A 221 -7.88 23.31 -15.01
N GLN A 222 -7.82 24.54 -14.47
CA GLN A 222 -6.63 25.05 -13.77
C GLN A 222 -6.32 24.22 -12.52
N LEU A 223 -7.34 23.90 -11.72
CA LEU A 223 -7.18 23.14 -10.48
C LEU A 223 -6.89 21.66 -10.77
N ILE A 224 -7.52 21.08 -11.79
CA ILE A 224 -7.19 19.74 -12.30
C ILE A 224 -5.71 19.65 -12.70
N GLY A 225 -5.20 20.66 -13.40
CA GLY A 225 -3.79 20.72 -13.80
C GLY A 225 -2.83 20.80 -12.61
N GLN A 226 -3.18 21.52 -11.54
CA GLN A 226 -2.39 21.58 -10.30
C GLN A 226 -2.40 20.24 -9.56
N LEU A 227 -3.56 19.61 -9.40
CA LEU A 227 -3.71 18.32 -8.74
C LEU A 227 -2.98 17.21 -9.49
N THR A 228 -3.09 17.17 -10.82
CA THR A 228 -2.43 16.14 -11.64
C THR A 228 -0.91 16.25 -11.53
N LYS A 229 -0.36 17.46 -11.45
CA LYS A 229 1.08 17.66 -11.19
C LYS A 229 1.49 17.15 -9.82
N LEU A 230 0.70 17.44 -8.78
CA LEU A 230 0.96 16.97 -7.40
C LEU A 230 0.94 15.44 -7.35
N ILE A 231 -0.08 14.80 -7.92
CA ILE A 231 -0.23 13.34 -7.92
C ILE A 231 0.93 12.66 -8.65
N ARG A 232 1.34 13.19 -9.82
CA ARG A 232 2.47 12.65 -10.59
C ARG A 232 3.84 12.82 -9.92
N LEU A 233 3.98 13.82 -9.04
CA LEU A 233 5.20 14.00 -8.23
C LEU A 233 5.33 12.88 -7.18
N ILE A 234 4.22 12.37 -6.66
CA ILE A 234 4.21 11.30 -5.67
C ILE A 234 4.44 9.95 -6.35
N ASN A 235 3.70 9.67 -7.42
CA ASN A 235 3.84 8.44 -8.19
C ASN A 235 3.63 8.72 -9.69
N PRO A 236 4.69 8.63 -10.52
CA PRO A 236 4.63 8.99 -11.93
C PRO A 236 3.78 8.03 -12.77
N GLU A 237 3.61 6.79 -12.31
CA GLU A 237 2.85 5.73 -13.00
C GLU A 237 1.37 5.68 -12.58
N VAL A 238 0.87 6.70 -11.86
CA VAL A 238 -0.55 6.77 -11.44
C VAL A 238 -1.47 6.96 -12.64
N LEU A 239 -2.47 6.07 -12.74
CA LEU A 239 -3.58 6.28 -13.66
C LEU A 239 -4.48 7.39 -13.11
N THR A 240 -4.58 8.51 -13.83
CA THR A 240 -5.45 9.65 -13.45
C THR A 240 -6.67 9.69 -14.35
N LEU A 241 -7.86 9.68 -13.76
CA LEU A 241 -9.15 9.79 -14.44
C LEU A 241 -9.82 11.11 -14.02
N ILE A 242 -10.43 11.80 -14.97
CA ILE A 242 -11.14 13.06 -14.71
C ILE A 242 -12.62 12.81 -14.95
N LYS A 243 -13.45 13.14 -13.96
CA LYS A 243 -14.91 13.05 -14.02
C LYS A 243 -15.52 14.43 -13.76
N PRO A 244 -16.59 14.80 -14.48
CA PRO A 244 -17.30 16.05 -14.23
C PRO A 244 -18.04 15.97 -12.89
N VAL A 245 -18.35 17.12 -12.29
CA VAL A 245 -19.23 17.19 -11.12
C VAL A 245 -20.66 16.87 -11.56
N PRO A 246 -21.29 15.80 -11.05
CA PRO A 246 -22.65 15.39 -11.44
C PRO A 246 -23.73 16.19 -10.69
N ASP A 247 -24.98 16.12 -11.18
CA ASP A 247 -26.14 16.68 -10.50
C ASP A 247 -26.53 15.81 -9.28
N TYR A 248 -26.70 16.41 -8.11
CA TYR A 248 -26.93 15.67 -6.86
C TYR A 248 -28.18 14.76 -6.86
N PRO A 249 -29.33 15.15 -7.45
CA PRO A 249 -30.48 14.24 -7.57
C PRO A 249 -30.19 12.95 -8.36
N GLU A 250 -29.32 13.03 -9.38
CA GLU A 250 -28.92 11.85 -10.16
C GLU A 250 -28.12 10.88 -9.29
N ILE A 251 -27.24 11.40 -8.44
CA ILE A 251 -26.44 10.62 -7.49
C ILE A 251 -27.32 9.83 -6.52
N GLN A 252 -28.31 10.48 -5.91
CA GLN A 252 -29.23 9.82 -4.98
C GLN A 252 -29.97 8.67 -5.65
N SER A 253 -30.44 8.89 -6.88
CA SER A 253 -31.12 7.84 -7.66
C SER A 253 -30.18 6.66 -7.94
N SER A 254 -28.94 6.93 -8.37
CA SER A 254 -27.94 5.90 -8.68
C SER A 254 -27.52 5.09 -7.44
N LEU A 255 -27.37 5.74 -6.29
CA LEU A 255 -27.04 5.06 -5.03
C LEU A 255 -28.21 4.18 -4.58
N SER A 256 -29.44 4.69 -4.66
CA SER A 256 -30.63 3.93 -4.28
C SER A 256 -30.81 2.67 -5.14
N GLU A 257 -30.61 2.78 -6.45
CA GLU A 257 -30.68 1.65 -7.39
C GLU A 257 -29.57 0.62 -7.09
N PHE A 258 -28.35 1.07 -6.80
CA PHE A 258 -27.24 0.17 -6.49
C PHE A 258 -27.48 -0.66 -5.23
N PHE A 259 -27.84 -0.02 -4.11
CA PHE A 259 -28.02 -0.74 -2.84
C PHE A 259 -29.28 -1.61 -2.83
N THR A 260 -30.32 -1.24 -3.58
CA THR A 260 -31.52 -2.08 -3.70
C THR A 260 -31.29 -3.32 -4.56
N THR A 261 -30.47 -3.22 -5.61
CA THR A 261 -30.16 -4.34 -6.51
C THR A 261 -29.21 -5.36 -5.89
N MET A 262 -28.25 -4.93 -5.09
CA MET A 262 -27.23 -5.82 -4.51
C MET A 262 -27.71 -6.70 -3.35
N ASP A 263 -28.86 -6.38 -2.76
CA ASP A 263 -29.30 -6.98 -1.49
C ASP A 263 -30.69 -7.65 -1.56
N ASP A 264 -31.18 -7.96 -2.77
CA ASP A 264 -32.51 -8.57 -3.02
C ASP A 264 -33.66 -7.87 -2.25
N GLY A 265 -33.51 -6.57 -1.96
CA GLY A 265 -34.48 -5.78 -1.22
C GLY A 265 -34.59 -6.06 0.29
N LYS A 266 -33.62 -6.74 0.92
CA LYS A 266 -33.67 -7.13 2.34
C LYS A 266 -33.25 -6.03 3.34
N ASN A 267 -32.25 -5.19 3.03
CA ASN A 267 -31.82 -4.11 3.92
C ASN A 267 -31.96 -2.73 3.27
N ARG A 268 -33.07 -2.04 3.56
CA ARG A 268 -33.14 -0.57 3.39
C ARG A 268 -32.07 0.17 4.20
N ASP A 269 -31.49 -0.51 5.20
CA ASP A 269 -30.51 0.01 6.14
C ASP A 269 -29.19 0.48 5.49
N LEU A 270 -28.74 -0.09 4.37
CA LEU A 270 -27.46 0.30 3.75
C LEU A 270 -27.55 1.65 3.04
N TYR A 271 -28.55 1.86 2.19
CA TYR A 271 -28.74 3.17 1.54
C TYR A 271 -28.93 4.28 2.58
N ASP A 272 -29.72 4.00 3.62
CA ASP A 272 -29.94 4.92 4.73
C ASP A 272 -28.63 5.17 5.50
N TYR A 273 -27.81 4.14 5.74
CA TYR A 273 -26.48 4.28 6.33
C TYR A 273 -25.61 5.27 5.54
N TYR A 274 -25.54 5.13 4.21
CA TYR A 274 -24.71 6.04 3.40
C TYR A 274 -25.27 7.46 3.35
N THR A 275 -26.58 7.60 3.31
CA THR A 275 -27.23 8.91 3.23
C THR A 275 -27.12 9.68 4.55
N VAL A 276 -27.17 8.98 5.69
CA VAL A 276 -27.11 9.58 7.04
C VAL A 276 -25.67 9.87 7.47
N ASN A 277 -24.71 8.98 7.18
CA ASN A 277 -23.34 9.09 7.70
C ASN A 277 -22.37 9.88 6.81
N PHE A 278 -22.72 10.15 5.54
CA PHE A 278 -21.86 10.86 4.60
C PHE A 278 -22.46 12.17 4.14
N ASP A 279 -21.61 13.19 4.07
CA ASP A 279 -21.89 14.48 3.46
C ASP A 279 -22.03 14.36 1.92
N GLU A 280 -22.71 15.36 1.33
CA GLU A 280 -22.95 15.44 -0.12
C GLU A 280 -21.68 15.18 -0.97
N PRO A 281 -20.52 15.81 -0.67
CA PRO A 281 -19.30 15.59 -1.45
C PRO A 281 -18.78 14.15 -1.37
N THR A 282 -18.96 13.49 -0.22
CA THR A 282 -18.54 12.08 -0.06
C THR A 282 -19.49 11.14 -0.78
N GLN A 283 -20.80 11.41 -0.78
CA GLN A 283 -21.76 10.63 -1.57
C GLN A 283 -21.46 10.70 -3.07
N VAL A 284 -21.05 11.88 -3.57
CA VAL A 284 -20.57 12.06 -4.96
C VAL A 284 -19.36 11.16 -5.24
N CYS A 285 -18.37 11.14 -4.33
CA CYS A 285 -17.20 10.26 -4.45
C CYS A 285 -17.59 8.78 -4.48
N VAL A 286 -18.52 8.36 -3.61
CA VAL A 286 -19.01 6.97 -3.53
C VAL A 286 -19.68 6.57 -4.84
N SER A 287 -20.55 7.42 -5.39
CA SER A 287 -21.26 7.13 -6.65
C SER A 287 -20.33 6.92 -7.83
N HIS A 288 -19.36 7.83 -8.07
CA HIS A 288 -18.38 7.64 -9.13
C HIS A 288 -17.45 6.45 -8.90
N MET A 289 -17.13 6.14 -7.64
CA MET A 289 -16.33 4.97 -7.31
C MET A 289 -17.11 3.67 -7.57
N ILE A 290 -18.41 3.63 -7.27
CA ILE A 290 -19.29 2.50 -7.62
C ILE A 290 -19.35 2.34 -9.14
N GLU A 291 -19.59 3.42 -9.88
CA GLU A 291 -19.62 3.43 -11.35
C GLU A 291 -18.31 2.85 -11.93
N TYR A 292 -17.17 3.29 -11.38
CA TYR A 292 -15.86 2.79 -11.79
C TYR A 292 -15.67 1.30 -11.47
N LEU A 293 -15.94 0.88 -10.23
CA LEU A 293 -15.74 -0.49 -9.78
C LEU A 293 -16.71 -1.50 -10.40
N LYS A 294 -17.88 -1.06 -10.88
CA LYS A 294 -18.84 -1.89 -11.63
C LYS A 294 -18.20 -2.53 -12.87
N GLU A 295 -17.35 -1.80 -13.59
CA GLU A 295 -16.64 -2.32 -14.77
C GLU A 295 -15.72 -3.50 -14.43
N PHE A 296 -15.19 -3.52 -13.21
CA PHE A 296 -14.30 -4.56 -12.69
C PHE A 296 -15.04 -5.67 -11.94
N LYS A 297 -16.36 -5.53 -11.76
CA LYS A 297 -17.16 -6.41 -10.87
C LYS A 297 -16.63 -6.40 -9.44
N LEU A 298 -16.37 -5.21 -8.90
CA LEU A 298 -15.84 -4.97 -7.54
C LEU A 298 -16.71 -4.01 -6.71
N SER A 299 -17.85 -3.57 -7.23
CA SER A 299 -18.66 -2.54 -6.56
C SER A 299 -19.35 -3.01 -5.28
N ASN A 300 -19.51 -4.32 -5.06
CA ASN A 300 -20.13 -4.86 -3.85
C ASN A 300 -19.29 -4.63 -2.58
N ILE A 301 -18.03 -4.17 -2.68
CA ILE A 301 -17.23 -3.76 -1.52
C ILE A 301 -17.98 -2.80 -0.55
N PHE A 302 -18.89 -1.97 -1.09
CA PHE A 302 -19.71 -1.04 -0.31
C PHE A 302 -20.84 -1.72 0.49
N THR A 303 -21.10 -3.02 0.31
CA THR A 303 -22.07 -3.77 1.12
C THR A 303 -21.51 -4.22 2.47
N ILE A 304 -20.24 -3.90 2.77
CA ILE A 304 -19.57 -4.24 4.03
C ILE A 304 -19.25 -2.95 4.82
N PRO A 305 -20.23 -2.37 5.58
CA PRO A 305 -20.01 -1.13 6.33
C PRO A 305 -18.88 -1.22 7.36
N THR A 306 -18.59 -2.42 7.88
CA THR A 306 -17.55 -2.63 8.90
C THR A 306 -16.14 -2.32 8.39
N ASN A 307 -15.94 -2.25 7.07
CA ASN A 307 -14.63 -1.95 6.47
C ASN A 307 -14.41 -0.45 6.22
N ILE A 308 -15.41 0.39 6.53
CA ILE A 308 -15.36 1.83 6.35
C ILE A 308 -14.73 2.49 7.57
N SER A 309 -13.75 3.36 7.34
CA SER A 309 -13.11 4.14 8.39
C SER A 309 -12.85 5.58 7.97
N LYS A 310 -12.78 6.48 8.96
CA LYS A 310 -12.39 7.87 8.73
C LYS A 310 -10.87 8.02 8.80
N PHE A 311 -10.28 8.82 7.91
CA PHE A 311 -8.83 9.06 7.94
C PHE A 311 -8.39 9.75 9.23
N LYS A 312 -8.99 10.92 9.54
CA LYS A 312 -8.78 11.64 10.79
C LYS A 312 -9.65 11.05 11.90
N ASN A 313 -9.01 10.58 12.97
CA ASN A 313 -9.68 10.05 14.15
C ASN A 313 -8.97 10.59 15.40
N PRO A 314 -9.70 11.15 16.38
CA PRO A 314 -9.13 11.81 17.56
C PRO A 314 -8.29 10.88 18.45
N ASN A 315 -8.44 9.56 18.30
CA ASN A 315 -7.67 8.58 19.06
C ASN A 315 -6.22 8.45 18.58
N TYR A 316 -5.88 9.01 17.42
CA TYR A 316 -4.56 8.87 16.80
C TYR A 316 -3.91 10.21 16.50
N MET A 317 -2.58 10.24 16.65
CA MET A 317 -1.74 11.32 16.19
C MET A 317 -1.62 11.26 14.67
N ILE A 318 -1.84 12.40 14.02
CA ILE A 318 -1.64 12.56 12.58
C ILE A 318 -0.23 13.09 12.35
N LEU A 319 0.54 12.38 11.53
CA LEU A 319 1.88 12.79 11.14
C LEU A 319 1.80 13.51 9.80
N SER A 320 2.27 14.75 9.74
CA SER A 320 2.30 15.49 8.48
C SER A 320 3.22 14.80 7.45
N HIS A 321 3.02 15.08 6.15
CA HIS A 321 3.91 14.56 5.10
C HIS A 321 5.39 14.90 5.37
N ASN A 322 5.68 16.11 5.86
CA ASN A 322 7.01 16.55 6.26
C ASN A 322 7.56 15.72 7.43
N THR A 323 6.74 15.46 8.46
CA THR A 323 7.12 14.65 9.62
C THR A 323 7.48 13.22 9.21
N ILE A 324 6.70 12.61 8.31
CA ILE A 324 6.93 11.25 7.82
C ILE A 324 8.26 11.14 7.07
N GLN A 325 8.54 12.10 6.18
CA GLN A 325 9.78 12.13 5.40
C GLN A 325 10.99 12.45 6.28
N ALA A 326 10.88 13.45 7.16
CA ALA A 326 11.98 13.87 8.01
C ALA A 326 12.43 12.78 8.99
N LEU A 327 11.48 12.04 9.57
CA LEU A 327 11.75 10.94 10.49
C LEU A 327 11.99 9.59 9.79
N GLU A 328 11.93 9.54 8.45
CA GLU A 328 12.16 8.33 7.66
C GLU A 328 11.28 7.15 8.16
N ILE A 329 9.99 7.42 8.33
CA ILE A 329 9.07 6.46 8.98
C ILE A 329 8.85 5.23 8.10
N PHE A 330 8.52 5.42 6.82
CA PHE A 330 8.21 4.33 5.89
C PHE A 330 9.36 3.99 4.95
N GLN A 331 10.08 5.00 4.48
CA GLN A 331 11.13 4.90 3.48
C GLN A 331 12.30 5.76 3.95
N ASN A 332 13.51 5.33 3.62
CA ASN A 332 14.70 6.13 3.83
C ASN A 332 14.79 7.22 2.74
N SER A 333 15.61 8.24 2.98
CA SER A 333 15.81 9.35 2.04
C SER A 333 16.80 9.05 0.90
N THR A 334 17.55 7.95 0.97
CA THR A 334 18.69 7.65 0.07
C THR A 334 18.39 6.61 -1.01
N ASP A 335 17.49 5.66 -0.73
CA ASP A 335 17.03 4.58 -1.59
C ASP A 335 15.51 4.40 -1.45
N ALA A 336 14.76 5.03 -2.35
CA ALA A 336 13.30 5.01 -2.36
C ALA A 336 12.70 3.59 -2.50
N ASN A 337 13.48 2.62 -2.98
CA ASN A 337 13.02 1.24 -3.19
C ASN A 337 13.25 0.33 -1.98
N SER A 338 13.95 0.81 -0.95
CA SER A 338 14.30 0.01 0.23
C SER A 338 13.65 0.56 1.50
N SER A 339 12.97 -0.32 2.23
CA SER A 339 12.50 0.00 3.58
C SER A 339 13.63 -0.01 4.60
N ARG A 340 14.79 -0.59 4.29
CA ARG A 340 15.91 -0.71 5.24
C ARG A 340 16.37 0.68 5.69
N GLY A 341 16.46 0.88 7.01
CA GLY A 341 16.78 2.17 7.59
C GLY A 341 15.57 3.09 7.81
N SER A 342 14.34 2.56 7.74
CA SER A 342 13.14 3.25 8.20
C SER A 342 12.65 2.74 9.55
N LEU A 343 11.73 3.47 10.20
CA LEU A 343 11.10 3.01 11.45
C LEU A 343 10.26 1.74 11.24
N VAL A 344 9.55 1.63 10.11
CA VAL A 344 8.79 0.41 9.79
C VAL A 344 9.70 -0.80 9.68
N TRP A 345 10.86 -0.67 9.02
CA TRP A 345 11.82 -1.77 8.94
C TRP A 345 12.33 -2.23 10.31
N LEU A 346 12.53 -1.29 11.23
CA LEU A 346 12.97 -1.62 12.59
C LEU A 346 11.90 -2.39 13.38
N LEU A 347 10.63 -2.03 13.21
CA LEU A 347 9.53 -2.57 14.01
C LEU A 347 8.90 -3.82 13.40
N ASP A 348 9.09 -4.09 12.11
CA ASP A 348 8.44 -5.17 11.37
C ASP A 348 9.17 -6.52 11.54
N HIS A 349 8.60 -7.33 12.42
CA HIS A 349 8.89 -8.75 12.68
C HIS A 349 7.60 -9.58 12.58
N THR A 350 6.62 -9.09 11.81
CA THR A 350 5.33 -9.75 11.59
C THR A 350 5.48 -11.02 10.76
N ARG A 351 4.58 -11.97 10.97
CA ARG A 351 4.57 -13.29 10.29
C ARG A 351 3.51 -13.36 9.21
N THR A 352 2.44 -12.59 9.36
CA THR A 352 1.27 -12.57 8.48
C THR A 352 1.22 -11.28 7.67
N ARG A 353 0.66 -11.33 6.45
CA ARG A 353 0.49 -10.14 5.59
C ARG A 353 -0.48 -9.12 6.19
N SER A 354 -1.59 -9.60 6.78
CA SER A 354 -2.55 -8.74 7.47
C SER A 354 -1.95 -8.10 8.74
N GLY A 355 -1.12 -8.84 9.49
CA GLY A 355 -0.31 -8.31 10.59
C GLY A 355 0.63 -7.19 10.14
N LYS A 356 1.38 -7.40 9.04
CA LYS A 356 2.26 -6.39 8.46
C LYS A 356 1.51 -5.10 8.08
N ARG A 357 0.37 -5.23 7.37
CA ARG A 357 -0.49 -4.09 7.01
C ARG A 357 -1.01 -3.36 8.25
N LEU A 358 -1.46 -4.10 9.27
CA LEU A 358 -1.93 -3.51 10.52
C LEU A 358 -0.82 -2.80 11.30
N LEU A 359 0.39 -3.38 11.36
CA LEU A 359 1.54 -2.75 12.00
C LEU A 359 1.91 -1.44 11.31
N ARG A 360 1.92 -1.43 9.97
CA ARG A 360 2.12 -0.21 9.17
C ARG A 360 1.09 0.86 9.55
N LYS A 361 -0.19 0.48 9.74
CA LYS A 361 -1.24 1.39 10.23
C LYS A 361 -0.94 1.90 11.64
N TRP A 362 -0.54 1.04 12.58
CA TRP A 362 -0.17 1.44 13.95
C TRP A 362 0.98 2.44 13.98
N ILE A 363 1.98 2.26 13.11
CA ILE A 363 3.13 3.18 12.99
C ILE A 363 2.70 4.52 12.38
N SER A 364 1.82 4.47 11.38
CA SER A 364 1.29 5.67 10.70
C SER A 364 0.37 6.53 11.57
N LYS A 365 -0.29 5.90 12.55
CA LYS A 365 -1.31 6.47 13.43
C LYS A 365 -1.00 6.08 14.88
N PRO A 366 0.02 6.68 15.52
CA PRO A 366 0.32 6.41 16.93
C PRO A 366 -0.86 6.81 17.82
N LEU A 367 -1.06 6.12 18.94
CA LEU A 367 -2.20 6.35 19.83
C LEU A 367 -2.02 7.64 20.64
N VAL A 368 -3.12 8.30 20.95
CA VAL A 368 -3.18 9.44 21.90
C VAL A 368 -3.86 9.02 23.22
N ASP A 369 -4.56 7.89 23.23
CA ASP A 369 -5.18 7.37 24.46
C ASP A 369 -4.16 6.60 25.31
N ARG A 370 -3.88 7.13 26.50
CA ARG A 370 -2.98 6.55 27.51
C ARG A 370 -3.29 5.08 27.78
N VAL A 371 -4.57 4.75 27.99
CA VAL A 371 -4.99 3.42 28.47
C VAL A 371 -4.68 2.36 27.40
N GLN A 372 -4.88 2.71 26.13
CA GLN A 372 -4.58 1.81 25.02
C GLN A 372 -3.06 1.61 24.84
N ILE A 373 -2.26 2.66 25.02
CA ILE A 373 -0.79 2.55 24.97
C ILE A 373 -0.28 1.67 26.11
N GLU A 374 -0.73 1.91 27.34
CA GLU A 374 -0.36 1.10 28.51
C GLU A 374 -0.77 -0.36 28.32
N SER A 375 -1.94 -0.63 27.73
CA SER A 375 -2.37 -2.00 27.44
C SER A 375 -1.47 -2.68 26.41
N ARG A 376 -0.93 -1.98 25.41
CA ARG A 376 0.06 -2.55 24.47
C ARG A 376 1.39 -2.83 25.17
N LEU A 377 1.89 -1.87 25.95
CA LEU A 377 3.13 -2.03 26.73
C LEU A 377 3.02 -3.19 27.73
N GLN A 378 1.87 -3.35 28.39
CA GLN A 378 1.63 -4.47 29.30
C GLN A 378 1.59 -5.81 28.57
N SER A 379 1.05 -5.83 27.34
CA SER A 379 1.07 -7.04 26.50
C SER A 379 2.50 -7.45 26.19
N ILE A 380 3.36 -6.51 25.79
CA ILE A 380 4.78 -6.77 25.53
C ILE A 380 5.46 -7.32 26.78
N GLU A 381 5.22 -6.71 27.94
CA GLU A 381 5.79 -7.17 29.21
C GLU A 381 5.36 -8.61 29.51
N ASP A 382 4.06 -8.92 29.41
CA ASP A 382 3.52 -10.25 29.70
C ASP A 382 4.00 -11.30 28.68
N MET A 383 4.21 -10.93 27.42
CA MET A 383 4.79 -11.81 26.38
C MET A 383 6.31 -12.02 26.53
N SER A 384 7.02 -11.06 27.13
CA SER A 384 8.48 -11.11 27.31
C SER A 384 8.93 -11.96 28.50
N ARG A 385 8.02 -12.31 29.43
CA ARG A 385 8.32 -13.18 30.57
C ARG A 385 8.60 -14.62 30.12
N GLU A 386 9.56 -15.28 30.74
CA GLU A 386 10.02 -16.61 30.34
C GLU A 386 8.91 -17.68 30.44
N TYR A 387 8.78 -18.50 29.38
CA TYR A 387 7.93 -19.70 29.24
C TYR A 387 6.41 -19.49 29.21
N ASN A 388 5.89 -18.95 28.11
CA ASN A 388 4.46 -19.03 27.79
C ASN A 388 4.21 -19.99 26.61
N GLN A 389 3.97 -21.27 26.92
CA GLN A 389 3.71 -22.33 25.94
C GLN A 389 2.56 -21.98 24.96
N VAL A 390 1.57 -21.20 25.42
CA VAL A 390 0.45 -20.76 24.58
C VAL A 390 0.97 -19.80 23.51
N ILE A 391 1.71 -18.76 23.90
CA ILE A 391 2.26 -17.76 22.98
C ILE A 391 3.18 -18.44 21.96
N ASP A 392 4.09 -19.31 22.39
CA ASP A 392 5.02 -20.01 21.49
C ASP A 392 4.28 -20.95 20.52
N SER A 393 3.21 -21.62 20.97
CA SER A 393 2.41 -22.45 20.08
C SER A 393 1.63 -21.63 19.05
N PHE A 394 1.15 -20.43 19.39
CA PHE A 394 0.48 -19.56 18.42
C PHE A 394 1.50 -18.90 17.49
N LYS A 395 2.67 -18.49 17.99
CA LYS A 395 3.78 -17.96 17.20
C LYS A 395 4.23 -18.95 16.12
N SER A 396 4.45 -20.21 16.50
CA SER A 396 4.81 -21.27 15.54
C SER A 396 3.69 -21.59 14.54
N LEU A 397 2.42 -21.45 14.95
CA LEU A 397 1.29 -21.55 14.03
C LEU A 397 1.32 -20.44 12.97
N LEU A 398 1.55 -19.19 13.38
CA LEU A 398 1.66 -18.06 12.43
C LEU A 398 2.86 -18.23 11.49
N ASP A 399 3.99 -18.75 11.98
CA ASP A 399 5.15 -19.08 11.13
C ASP A 399 4.77 -20.15 10.08
N LYS A 400 3.96 -21.14 10.44
CA LYS A 400 3.48 -22.21 9.52
C LYS A 400 2.44 -21.70 8.51
N MET A 401 1.50 -20.85 8.94
CA MET A 401 0.52 -20.21 8.05
C MET A 401 1.21 -19.40 6.94
N GLY A 402 2.42 -18.90 7.22
CA GLY A 402 3.30 -18.31 6.23
C GLY A 402 2.68 -17.10 5.56
N LYS A 403 2.90 -16.96 4.25
CA LYS A 403 2.48 -15.79 3.45
C LYS A 403 1.04 -15.88 2.92
N VAL A 404 0.21 -16.77 3.44
CA VAL A 404 -1.21 -16.86 3.06
C VAL A 404 -1.91 -15.58 3.50
N ASP A 405 -2.55 -14.90 2.55
CA ASP A 405 -3.22 -13.62 2.80
C ASP A 405 -4.72 -13.85 3.07
N LEU A 406 -5.08 -14.17 4.31
CA LEU A 406 -6.48 -14.47 4.66
C LEU A 406 -7.44 -13.29 4.39
N GLU A 407 -6.97 -12.05 4.54
CA GLU A 407 -7.76 -10.84 4.27
C GLU A 407 -8.06 -10.72 2.77
N GLN A 408 -7.06 -10.95 1.92
CA GLN A 408 -7.24 -10.95 0.48
C GLN A 408 -8.11 -12.12 -0.01
N LEU A 409 -7.94 -13.31 0.57
CA LEU A 409 -8.76 -14.47 0.21
C LEU A 409 -10.23 -14.26 0.60
N LEU A 410 -10.49 -13.70 1.78
CA LEU A 410 -11.85 -13.40 2.23
C LEU A 410 -12.54 -12.40 1.30
N ILE A 411 -11.86 -11.33 0.89
CA ILE A 411 -12.48 -10.37 -0.04
C ILE A 411 -12.67 -10.96 -1.45
N LYS A 412 -11.77 -11.85 -1.91
CA LYS A 412 -11.98 -12.60 -3.16
C LYS A 412 -13.23 -13.48 -3.10
N VAL A 413 -13.52 -14.12 -1.95
CA VAL A 413 -14.78 -14.85 -1.74
C VAL A 413 -15.97 -13.92 -1.93
N HIS A 414 -15.95 -12.75 -1.28
CA HIS A 414 -17.02 -11.76 -1.37
C HIS A 414 -17.29 -11.31 -2.82
N TYR A 415 -16.26 -10.94 -3.57
CA TYR A 415 -16.43 -10.57 -4.99
C TYR A 415 -16.96 -11.73 -5.85
N SER A 416 -16.43 -12.93 -5.62
CA SER A 416 -16.80 -14.12 -6.39
C SER A 416 -18.25 -14.52 -6.14
N ALA A 417 -18.70 -14.46 -4.89
CA ALA A 417 -20.06 -14.78 -4.46
C ALA A 417 -21.11 -13.89 -5.14
N SER A 418 -20.92 -12.57 -5.18
CA SER A 418 -21.91 -11.65 -5.76
C SER A 418 -21.92 -11.61 -7.29
N TYR A 419 -20.76 -11.72 -7.94
CA TYR A 419 -20.67 -11.52 -9.39
C TYR A 419 -20.48 -12.82 -10.20
N ASN A 420 -20.46 -13.98 -9.54
CA ASN A 420 -20.17 -15.26 -10.16
C ASN A 420 -18.87 -15.19 -11.01
N THR A 421 -17.81 -14.68 -10.39
CA THR A 421 -16.49 -14.52 -11.03
C THR A 421 -15.48 -15.48 -10.43
N PRO A 422 -14.62 -16.13 -11.23
CA PRO A 422 -13.62 -17.07 -10.73
C PRO A 422 -12.37 -16.36 -10.19
N ARG A 423 -12.52 -15.46 -9.20
CA ARG A 423 -11.40 -14.70 -8.59
C ARG A 423 -10.65 -15.51 -7.53
N ILE A 424 -11.37 -16.38 -6.83
CA ILE A 424 -10.80 -17.33 -5.88
C ILE A 424 -10.79 -18.74 -6.49
N SER A 425 -9.65 -19.41 -6.38
CA SER A 425 -9.52 -20.82 -6.73
C SER A 425 -10.06 -21.71 -5.61
N ARG A 426 -10.50 -22.92 -5.97
CA ARG A 426 -10.91 -23.97 -5.02
C ARG A 426 -9.81 -24.31 -4.01
N TYR A 427 -8.55 -24.29 -4.44
CA TYR A 427 -7.40 -24.54 -3.59
C TYR A 427 -7.16 -23.40 -2.59
N GLU A 428 -7.19 -22.14 -3.04
CA GLU A 428 -7.09 -20.98 -2.15
C GLU A 428 -8.19 -20.98 -1.08
N LEU A 429 -9.44 -21.30 -1.46
CA LEU A 429 -10.55 -21.41 -0.52
C LEU A 429 -10.31 -22.51 0.53
N PHE A 430 -9.89 -23.70 0.10
CA PHE A 430 -9.55 -24.79 1.02
C PHE A 430 -8.43 -24.37 1.97
N LYS A 431 -7.35 -23.77 1.47
CA LYS A 431 -6.23 -23.26 2.28
C LYS A 431 -6.67 -22.21 3.29
N MET A 432 -7.55 -21.30 2.88
CA MET A 432 -8.12 -20.28 3.77
C MET A 432 -8.88 -20.94 4.95
N LEU A 433 -9.78 -21.87 4.65
CA LEU A 433 -10.57 -22.58 5.66
C LEU A 433 -9.70 -23.47 6.57
N GLU A 434 -8.69 -24.14 6.00
CA GLU A 434 -7.70 -24.93 6.75
C GLU A 434 -6.96 -24.06 7.76
N CYS A 435 -6.48 -22.88 7.33
CA CYS A 435 -5.82 -21.91 8.21
C CYS A 435 -6.73 -21.43 9.35
N PHE A 436 -7.98 -21.05 9.06
CA PHE A 436 -8.93 -20.67 10.10
C PHE A 436 -9.15 -21.80 11.11
N ASN A 437 -9.33 -23.04 10.62
CA ASN A 437 -9.54 -24.20 11.46
C ASN A 437 -8.32 -24.51 12.35
N GLU A 438 -7.09 -24.40 11.84
CA GLU A 438 -5.89 -24.62 12.65
C GLU A 438 -5.78 -23.62 13.81
N VAL A 439 -6.11 -22.35 13.57
CA VAL A 439 -6.15 -21.30 14.62
C VAL A 439 -7.19 -21.63 15.69
N LEU A 440 -8.42 -21.99 15.28
CA LEU A 440 -9.51 -22.28 16.20
C LEU A 440 -9.27 -23.58 17.00
N ILE A 441 -8.77 -24.64 16.36
CA ILE A 441 -8.39 -25.89 17.04
C ILE A 441 -7.30 -25.63 18.08
N LYS A 442 -6.30 -24.80 17.76
CA LYS A 442 -5.26 -24.44 18.72
C LYS A 442 -5.83 -23.68 19.91
N ALA A 443 -6.74 -22.73 19.68
CA ALA A 443 -7.44 -22.03 20.78
C ALA A 443 -8.19 -23.02 21.68
N LYS A 444 -8.95 -23.94 21.09
CA LYS A 444 -9.70 -24.99 21.83
C LYS A 444 -8.79 -25.94 22.60
N THR A 445 -7.65 -26.33 22.01
CA THR A 445 -6.65 -27.21 22.67
C THR A 445 -6.11 -26.57 23.95
N PHE A 446 -5.95 -25.24 23.95
CA PHE A 446 -5.45 -24.48 25.09
C PHE A 446 -6.54 -23.85 25.95
N GLU A 447 -7.81 -24.25 25.83
CA GLU A 447 -8.95 -23.66 26.58
C GLU A 447 -8.66 -23.50 28.09
N LYS A 448 -8.25 -24.59 28.76
CA LYS A 448 -7.92 -24.56 30.20
C LYS A 448 -6.75 -23.63 30.53
N ALA A 449 -5.77 -23.56 29.63
CA ALA A 449 -4.63 -22.66 29.81
C ALA A 449 -5.06 -21.21 29.61
N ILE A 450 -5.88 -20.92 28.60
CA ILE A 450 -6.45 -19.60 28.30
C ILE A 450 -7.32 -19.10 29.46
N ASP A 451 -8.16 -19.95 30.04
CA ASP A 451 -8.96 -19.60 31.22
C ASP A 451 -8.05 -19.27 32.42
N ALA A 452 -6.98 -20.04 32.60
CA ALA A 452 -5.98 -19.78 33.63
C ALA A 452 -5.11 -18.55 33.34
N LEU A 453 -4.98 -18.09 32.08
CA LEU A 453 -4.18 -16.92 31.71
C LEU A 453 -4.67 -15.66 32.42
N SER A 454 -5.95 -15.56 32.76
CA SER A 454 -6.51 -14.45 33.54
C SER A 454 -5.80 -14.22 34.90
N ASN A 455 -5.19 -15.27 35.46
CA ASN A 455 -4.43 -15.19 36.71
C ASN A 455 -2.95 -14.78 36.51
N PHE A 456 -2.42 -14.92 35.28
CA PHE A 456 -0.99 -14.73 34.98
C PHE A 456 -0.70 -13.50 34.10
N ILE A 457 -1.61 -13.18 33.18
CA ILE A 457 -1.53 -12.05 32.25
C ILE A 457 -2.27 -10.87 32.87
N LYS A 458 -1.63 -9.70 32.88
CA LYS A 458 -2.22 -8.45 33.37
C LYS A 458 -2.82 -7.63 32.23
N SER A 459 -2.35 -7.80 31.01
CA SER A 459 -2.82 -7.05 29.85
C SER A 459 -4.27 -7.37 29.49
N PRO A 460 -5.18 -6.37 29.48
CA PRO A 460 -6.56 -6.58 29.07
C PRO A 460 -6.67 -6.87 27.57
N LEU A 461 -5.82 -6.26 26.72
CA LEU A 461 -5.80 -6.50 25.28
C LEU A 461 -5.47 -7.96 24.94
N LEU A 462 -4.44 -8.52 25.58
CA LEU A 462 -4.01 -9.89 25.30
C LEU A 462 -5.02 -10.93 25.79
N LEU A 463 -5.63 -10.69 26.96
CA LEU A 463 -6.72 -11.53 27.46
C LEU A 463 -7.93 -11.49 26.52
N ASN A 464 -8.33 -10.30 26.06
CA ASN A 464 -9.45 -10.12 25.15
C ASN A 464 -9.22 -10.86 23.81
N ILE A 465 -8.00 -10.80 23.27
CA ILE A 465 -7.58 -11.54 22.07
C ILE A 465 -7.84 -13.05 22.23
N PHE A 466 -7.33 -13.67 23.30
CA PHE A 466 -7.48 -15.11 23.50
C PHE A 466 -8.91 -15.51 23.88
N GLN A 467 -9.62 -14.71 24.67
CA GLN A 467 -11.01 -14.96 25.05
C GLN A 467 -11.95 -14.92 23.84
N LYS A 468 -11.84 -13.89 22.98
CA LYS A 468 -12.61 -13.81 21.74
C LYS A 468 -12.28 -14.96 20.79
N LEU A 469 -11.00 -15.31 20.67
CA LEU A 469 -10.61 -16.43 19.82
C LEU A 469 -11.20 -17.76 20.33
N LEU A 470 -11.23 -17.95 21.66
CA LEU A 470 -11.87 -19.10 22.28
C LEU A 470 -13.38 -19.11 22.07
N GLU A 471 -14.06 -17.96 22.18
CA GLU A 471 -15.49 -17.81 21.90
C GLU A 471 -15.81 -18.20 20.46
N LEU A 472 -15.07 -17.65 19.48
CA LEU A 472 -15.22 -17.99 18.06
C LEU A 472 -14.92 -19.47 17.77
N SER A 473 -14.04 -20.11 18.54
CA SER A 473 -13.71 -21.54 18.38
C SER A 473 -14.81 -22.50 18.84
N LYS A 474 -15.81 -22.00 19.58
CA LYS A 474 -16.98 -22.79 19.99
C LYS A 474 -18.02 -22.89 18.88
N GLU A 475 -17.98 -21.97 17.92
CA GLU A 475 -18.84 -22.00 16.73
C GLU A 475 -18.31 -23.05 15.73
N GLU A 476 -19.13 -24.03 15.38
CA GLU A 476 -18.72 -25.12 14.45
C GLU A 476 -18.87 -24.74 12.96
N ILE A 477 -18.73 -23.46 12.63
CA ILE A 477 -18.90 -22.91 11.27
C ILE A 477 -17.79 -23.41 10.32
N VAL A 478 -16.51 -23.24 10.70
CA VAL A 478 -15.38 -23.63 9.84
C VAL A 478 -15.29 -25.15 9.61
N PRO A 479 -15.44 -26.01 10.64
CA PRO A 479 -15.46 -27.46 10.45
C PRO A 479 -16.58 -27.93 9.51
N HIS A 480 -17.76 -27.30 9.58
CA HIS A 480 -18.87 -27.62 8.68
C HIS A 480 -18.51 -27.38 7.21
N PHE A 481 -17.91 -26.24 6.90
CA PHE A 481 -17.46 -25.94 5.53
C PHE A 481 -16.33 -26.87 5.07
N LEU A 482 -15.37 -27.18 5.94
CA LEU A 482 -14.26 -28.08 5.59
C LEU A 482 -14.73 -29.51 5.32
N ASN A 483 -15.68 -30.04 6.10
CA ASN A 483 -16.22 -31.39 5.89
C ASN A 483 -17.01 -31.53 4.58
N THR A 484 -17.49 -30.41 4.01
CA THR A 484 -18.14 -30.38 2.70
C THR A 484 -17.13 -30.55 1.55
N ILE A 485 -15.85 -30.32 1.81
CA ILE A 485 -14.77 -30.38 0.83
C ILE A 485 -14.05 -31.73 0.93
N ASN A 486 -13.84 -32.37 -0.21
CA ASN A 486 -13.03 -33.57 -0.30
C ASN A 486 -11.53 -33.20 -0.37
N SER A 487 -10.82 -33.33 0.75
CA SER A 487 -9.39 -33.02 0.86
C SER A 487 -8.48 -33.85 -0.04
N SER A 488 -8.91 -35.07 -0.44
CA SER A 488 -8.12 -35.93 -1.33
C SER A 488 -8.05 -35.44 -2.78
N SER A 489 -8.95 -34.54 -3.18
CA SER A 489 -9.03 -33.98 -4.54
C SER A 489 -7.81 -33.14 -4.93
N PHE A 490 -7.08 -32.62 -3.94
CA PHE A 490 -5.91 -31.75 -4.16
C PHE A 490 -4.57 -32.50 -4.24
N LEU A 491 -4.57 -33.84 -4.15
CA LEU A 491 -3.34 -34.65 -4.25
C LEU A 491 -2.85 -34.84 -5.69
N ASN A 492 -3.73 -34.68 -6.69
CA ASN A 492 -3.43 -34.85 -8.11
C ASN A 492 -3.61 -33.51 -8.86
N GLU A 493 -2.65 -32.59 -8.69
CA GLU A 493 -2.69 -31.23 -9.26
C GLU A 493 -2.65 -31.17 -10.81
N ALA A 494 -2.42 -32.30 -11.48
CA ALA A 494 -2.15 -32.36 -12.92
C ALA A 494 -3.38 -32.55 -13.84
N SER A 495 -4.60 -32.73 -13.31
CA SER A 495 -5.80 -32.97 -14.13
C SER A 495 -6.99 -32.07 -13.76
N GLU A 496 -7.88 -31.82 -14.73
CA GLU A 496 -9.17 -31.11 -14.55
C GLU A 496 -10.11 -31.78 -13.52
N ASP A 497 -9.72 -32.96 -13.01
CA ASP A 497 -10.46 -33.78 -12.05
C ASP A 497 -10.65 -33.11 -10.69
N TYR A 498 -9.84 -32.11 -10.32
CA TYR A 498 -9.98 -31.42 -9.03
C TYR A 498 -11.30 -30.61 -8.94
N LYS A 499 -11.83 -30.11 -10.07
CA LYS A 499 -13.12 -29.40 -10.07
C LYS A 499 -14.28 -30.34 -9.79
N VAL A 500 -14.26 -31.50 -10.42
CA VAL A 500 -15.33 -32.51 -10.32
C VAL A 500 -15.36 -33.15 -8.94
N ASN A 501 -14.19 -33.41 -8.36
CA ASN A 501 -14.05 -34.11 -7.09
C ASN A 501 -13.96 -33.19 -5.86
N PHE A 502 -14.21 -31.89 -6.02
CA PHE A 502 -14.04 -30.90 -4.95
C PHE A 502 -14.98 -31.14 -3.76
N PHE A 503 -16.25 -31.45 -4.02
CA PHE A 503 -17.26 -31.67 -2.99
C PHE A 503 -17.27 -33.12 -2.52
N ASP A 504 -17.39 -33.34 -1.21
CA ASP A 504 -17.72 -34.67 -0.68
C ASP A 504 -19.24 -34.89 -0.79
N LEU A 505 -19.63 -35.59 -1.85
CA LEU A 505 -21.03 -35.91 -2.14
C LEU A 505 -21.68 -36.83 -1.08
N ASN A 506 -20.88 -37.50 -0.24
CA ASN A 506 -21.42 -38.29 0.88
C ASN A 506 -21.85 -37.40 2.04
N TYR A 507 -21.15 -36.28 2.24
CA TYR A 507 -21.48 -35.32 3.28
C TYR A 507 -22.64 -34.40 2.85
N ARG A 508 -22.58 -33.88 1.62
CA ARG A 508 -23.62 -33.01 1.07
C ARG A 508 -23.90 -33.33 -0.40
N ASN A 509 -25.16 -33.65 -0.68
CA ASN A 509 -25.60 -33.91 -2.03
C ASN A 509 -25.84 -32.60 -2.81
N TRP A 510 -25.28 -32.52 -4.02
CA TRP A 510 -25.50 -31.46 -4.99
C TRP A 510 -26.21 -32.03 -6.22
N GLU A 511 -27.53 -31.87 -6.31
CA GLU A 511 -28.37 -32.52 -7.33
C GLU A 511 -27.88 -32.28 -8.76
N GLY A 512 -27.42 -31.06 -9.06
CA GLY A 512 -26.88 -30.71 -10.38
C GLY A 512 -25.61 -31.48 -10.76
N ILE A 513 -24.80 -31.87 -9.78
CA ILE A 513 -23.57 -32.65 -9.98
C ILE A 513 -23.93 -34.13 -10.10
N THR A 514 -24.75 -34.66 -9.18
CA THR A 514 -25.12 -36.09 -9.19
C THR A 514 -25.88 -36.49 -10.44
N ASN A 515 -26.80 -35.65 -10.90
CA ASN A 515 -27.58 -35.92 -12.11
C ASN A 515 -26.68 -36.03 -13.36
N GLU A 516 -25.69 -35.14 -13.51
CA GLU A 516 -24.77 -35.19 -14.65
C GLU A 516 -23.78 -36.37 -14.54
N LEU A 517 -23.34 -36.74 -13.32
CA LEU A 517 -22.53 -37.95 -13.10
C LEU A 517 -23.28 -39.23 -13.46
N GLU A 518 -24.56 -39.35 -13.11
CA GLU A 518 -25.40 -40.49 -13.49
C GLU A 518 -25.56 -40.60 -15.01
N GLU A 519 -25.78 -39.47 -15.69
CA GLU A 519 -25.88 -39.43 -17.16
C GLU A 519 -24.56 -39.80 -17.84
N ILE A 520 -23.43 -39.36 -17.29
CA ILE A 520 -22.09 -39.76 -17.78
C ILE A 520 -21.90 -41.27 -17.60
N SER A 521 -22.25 -41.83 -16.44
CA SER A 521 -22.15 -43.28 -16.20
C SER A 521 -22.96 -44.09 -17.22
N LYS A 522 -24.19 -43.67 -17.54
CA LYS A 522 -25.01 -44.33 -18.58
C LYS A 522 -24.36 -44.29 -19.97
N LEU A 523 -23.68 -43.20 -20.31
CA LEU A 523 -22.96 -43.08 -21.59
C LEU A 523 -21.69 -43.92 -21.64
N GLU A 524 -20.96 -44.03 -20.52
CA GLU A 524 -19.81 -44.91 -20.40
C GLU A 524 -20.22 -46.39 -20.53
N GLU A 525 -21.34 -46.79 -19.92
CA GLU A 525 -21.93 -48.12 -20.11
C GLU A 525 -22.30 -48.37 -21.58
N ALA A 526 -22.92 -47.40 -22.26
CA ALA A 526 -23.24 -47.50 -23.69
C ALA A 526 -21.97 -47.63 -24.56
N LEU A 527 -20.90 -46.92 -24.24
CA LEU A 527 -19.61 -47.02 -24.94
C LEU A 527 -18.95 -48.40 -24.75
N GLU A 528 -19.08 -49.02 -23.57
CA GLU A 528 -18.57 -50.39 -23.36
C GLU A 528 -19.43 -51.44 -24.09
N GLN A 529 -20.76 -51.26 -24.15
CA GLN A 529 -21.64 -52.11 -24.96
C GLN A 529 -21.26 -52.08 -26.46
N GLU A 530 -20.96 -50.89 -26.99
CA GLU A 530 -20.45 -50.74 -28.36
C GLU A 530 -19.08 -51.39 -28.54
N LEU A 531 -18.20 -51.33 -27.53
CA LEU A 531 -16.92 -52.02 -27.57
C LEU A 531 -17.11 -53.54 -27.67
N GLU A 532 -18.10 -54.10 -26.97
CA GLU A 532 -18.44 -55.53 -27.09
C GLU A 532 -18.94 -55.89 -28.50
N ALA A 533 -19.75 -55.03 -29.13
CA ALA A 533 -20.17 -55.20 -30.51
C ALA A 533 -18.97 -55.18 -31.48
N VAL A 534 -18.03 -54.24 -31.28
CA VAL A 534 -16.78 -54.15 -32.05
C VAL A 534 -15.87 -55.36 -31.82
N ARG A 535 -15.76 -55.87 -30.58
CA ARG A 535 -15.01 -57.10 -30.25
C ARG A 535 -15.52 -58.30 -31.05
N LYS A 536 -16.85 -58.42 -31.21
CA LYS A 536 -17.50 -59.46 -32.02
C LYS A 536 -17.23 -59.26 -33.51
N LEU A 537 -17.35 -58.03 -34.01
CA LEU A 537 -17.13 -57.69 -35.43
C LEU A 537 -15.69 -57.95 -35.87
N LEU A 538 -14.71 -57.52 -35.07
CA LEU A 538 -13.28 -57.70 -35.35
C LEU A 538 -12.74 -59.06 -34.92
N LYS A 539 -13.56 -59.90 -34.26
CA LYS A 539 -13.16 -61.20 -33.67
C LYS A 539 -11.94 -61.09 -32.74
N ARG A 540 -11.87 -60.01 -31.95
CA ARG A 540 -10.78 -59.72 -31.00
C ARG A 540 -11.34 -59.53 -29.59
N PRO A 541 -11.49 -60.59 -28.78
CA PRO A 541 -12.13 -60.52 -27.47
C PRO A 541 -11.34 -59.70 -26.43
N GLN A 542 -10.03 -59.52 -26.62
CA GLN A 542 -9.16 -58.73 -25.73
C GLN A 542 -9.02 -57.25 -26.15
N LEU A 543 -9.79 -56.77 -27.13
CA LEU A 543 -9.71 -55.39 -27.59
C LEU A 543 -10.15 -54.43 -26.47
N LYS A 544 -9.34 -53.43 -26.19
CA LYS A 544 -9.66 -52.32 -25.28
C LYS A 544 -9.55 -51.00 -26.04
N TYR A 545 -10.28 -49.99 -25.58
CA TYR A 545 -10.05 -48.64 -26.02
C TYR A 545 -8.62 -48.20 -25.71
N THR A 546 -8.03 -47.45 -26.64
CA THR A 546 -6.69 -46.87 -26.48
C THR A 546 -6.80 -45.36 -26.49
N THR A 547 -5.95 -44.69 -25.71
CA THR A 547 -5.82 -43.22 -25.70
C THR A 547 -4.50 -42.83 -26.35
N ASN A 548 -4.52 -41.95 -27.35
CA ASN A 548 -3.30 -41.44 -27.99
C ASN A 548 -3.39 -39.91 -28.13
N ASN A 549 -2.33 -39.18 -27.78
CA ASN A 549 -2.27 -37.70 -27.88
C ASN A 549 -3.49 -36.98 -27.29
N ARG A 550 -3.96 -37.43 -26.10
CA ARG A 550 -5.17 -36.92 -25.42
C ARG A 550 -6.50 -37.19 -26.12
N GLU A 551 -6.53 -38.06 -27.13
CA GLU A 551 -7.77 -38.58 -27.73
C GLU A 551 -8.10 -39.99 -27.19
N PRO A 552 -9.16 -40.13 -26.37
CA PRO A 552 -9.60 -41.41 -25.80
C PRO A 552 -10.54 -42.19 -26.74
N TYR A 553 -10.94 -43.40 -26.33
CA TYR A 553 -11.90 -44.26 -27.04
C TYR A 553 -11.51 -44.60 -28.50
N LEU A 554 -10.22 -44.82 -28.76
CA LEU A 554 -9.73 -45.21 -30.09
C LEU A 554 -9.63 -46.73 -30.22
N ILE A 555 -9.97 -47.23 -31.42
CA ILE A 555 -9.81 -48.64 -31.82
C ILE A 555 -8.53 -48.77 -32.65
N GLU A 556 -7.54 -49.50 -32.14
CA GLU A 556 -6.26 -49.73 -32.82
C GLU A 556 -6.28 -50.97 -33.72
N VAL A 557 -6.00 -50.76 -35.01
CA VAL A 557 -5.92 -51.81 -36.04
C VAL A 557 -4.57 -51.74 -36.75
N ARG A 558 -3.89 -52.88 -36.92
CA ARG A 558 -2.60 -52.94 -37.63
C ARG A 558 -2.79 -52.62 -39.11
N ASN A 559 -1.90 -51.81 -39.67
CA ASN A 559 -1.93 -51.44 -41.09
C ASN A 559 -1.75 -52.68 -41.98
N GLY A 560 -2.55 -52.82 -43.03
CA GLY A 560 -2.56 -53.98 -43.93
C GLY A 560 -3.99 -54.43 -44.31
N PRO A 561 -4.21 -55.71 -44.67
CA PRO A 561 -5.50 -56.21 -45.17
C PRO A 561 -6.65 -56.06 -44.16
N GLN A 562 -6.33 -55.92 -42.88
CA GLN A 562 -7.31 -55.73 -41.81
C GLN A 562 -7.92 -54.33 -41.80
N VAL A 563 -7.21 -53.32 -42.31
CA VAL A 563 -7.76 -51.97 -42.49
C VAL A 563 -8.69 -51.93 -43.70
N ASP A 564 -8.33 -52.63 -44.78
CA ASP A 564 -9.15 -52.71 -46.01
C ASP A 564 -10.45 -53.50 -45.80
N ALA A 565 -10.48 -54.38 -44.78
CA ALA A 565 -11.66 -55.16 -44.40
C ALA A 565 -12.64 -54.41 -43.46
N LEU A 566 -12.31 -53.18 -43.03
CA LEU A 566 -13.18 -52.38 -42.17
C LEU A 566 -14.37 -51.85 -42.97
N SER A 567 -15.54 -51.78 -42.33
CA SER A 567 -16.74 -51.19 -42.93
C SER A 567 -16.61 -49.66 -43.06
N ALA A 568 -17.42 -49.06 -43.94
CA ALA A 568 -17.45 -47.60 -44.14
C ALA A 568 -17.78 -46.79 -42.86
N ASN A 569 -18.30 -47.44 -41.82
CA ASN A 569 -18.64 -46.82 -40.55
C ASN A 569 -17.41 -46.50 -39.69
N PHE A 570 -16.23 -47.03 -40.02
CA PHE A 570 -14.97 -46.74 -39.31
C PHE A 570 -14.32 -45.46 -39.85
N GLN A 571 -14.32 -44.42 -39.03
CA GLN A 571 -13.66 -43.15 -39.32
C GLN A 571 -12.23 -43.17 -38.80
N ARG A 572 -11.26 -42.93 -39.69
CA ARG A 572 -9.84 -42.85 -39.33
C ARG A 572 -9.56 -41.53 -38.63
N ILE A 573 -9.04 -41.59 -37.39
CA ILE A 573 -8.72 -40.40 -36.59
C ILE A 573 -7.25 -40.04 -36.73
N ASN A 574 -6.36 -40.99 -36.43
CA ASN A 574 -4.93 -40.81 -36.56
C ASN A 574 -4.25 -42.14 -36.89
N GLY A 575 -2.95 -42.12 -37.21
CA GLY A 575 -2.22 -43.34 -37.53
C GLY A 575 -0.70 -43.15 -37.46
N THR A 576 -0.01 -44.25 -37.22
CA THR A 576 1.45 -44.37 -37.28
C THR A 576 1.83 -45.32 -38.42
N LEU A 577 3.13 -45.55 -38.64
CA LEU A 577 3.61 -46.47 -39.67
C LEU A 577 3.07 -47.90 -39.50
N LEU A 578 2.81 -48.35 -38.27
CA LEU A 578 2.40 -49.73 -37.97
C LEU A 578 0.90 -49.90 -37.70
N VAL A 579 0.22 -48.88 -37.17
CA VAL A 579 -1.16 -48.97 -36.67
C VAL A 579 -1.96 -47.76 -37.09
N SER A 580 -3.21 -47.98 -37.51
CA SER A 580 -4.20 -46.92 -37.71
C SER A 580 -5.27 -46.99 -36.64
N ARG A 581 -5.73 -45.82 -36.20
CA ARG A 581 -6.71 -45.66 -35.12
C ARG A 581 -8.03 -45.15 -35.66
N PHE A 582 -9.11 -45.79 -35.25
CA PHE A 582 -10.45 -45.53 -35.76
C PHE A 582 -11.46 -45.30 -34.63
N ARG A 583 -12.56 -44.65 -34.96
CA ARG A 583 -13.82 -44.66 -34.19
C ARG A 583 -14.95 -45.07 -35.13
N THR A 584 -15.95 -45.81 -34.63
CA THR A 584 -17.20 -45.99 -35.39
C THR A 584 -18.01 -44.69 -35.37
N SER A 585 -19.01 -44.58 -36.26
CA SER A 585 -19.96 -43.46 -36.23
C SER A 585 -20.67 -43.34 -34.88
N GLU A 586 -21.14 -44.45 -34.31
CA GLU A 586 -21.83 -44.50 -33.01
C GLU A 586 -20.89 -44.08 -31.87
N ILE A 587 -19.66 -44.61 -31.81
CA ILE A 587 -18.66 -44.22 -30.79
C ILE A 587 -18.32 -42.73 -30.92
N SER A 588 -18.27 -42.21 -32.14
CA SER A 588 -18.00 -40.78 -32.37
C SER A 588 -19.14 -39.89 -31.89
N GLU A 589 -20.40 -40.32 -32.02
CA GLU A 589 -21.57 -39.60 -31.48
C GLU A 589 -21.66 -39.69 -29.96
N LEU A 590 -21.50 -40.90 -29.40
CA LEU A 590 -21.47 -41.12 -27.95
C LEU A 590 -20.33 -40.34 -27.29
N TYR A 591 -19.13 -40.33 -27.89
CA TYR A 591 -17.99 -39.56 -27.37
C TYR A 591 -18.25 -38.05 -27.42
N LYS A 592 -18.88 -37.54 -28.48
CA LYS A 592 -19.29 -36.13 -28.54
C LYS A 592 -20.28 -35.78 -27.44
N LEU A 593 -21.27 -36.64 -27.20
CA LEU A 593 -22.26 -36.45 -26.15
C LEU A 593 -21.66 -36.56 -24.75
N LEU A 594 -20.75 -37.51 -24.53
CA LEU A 594 -19.99 -37.67 -23.29
C LEU A 594 -19.17 -36.41 -23.00
N LYS A 595 -18.46 -35.87 -24.02
CA LYS A 595 -17.68 -34.64 -23.86
C LYS A 595 -18.56 -33.43 -23.55
N TYR A 596 -19.75 -33.35 -24.17
CA TYR A 596 -20.75 -32.34 -23.84
C TYR A 596 -21.23 -32.45 -22.38
N ARG A 597 -21.50 -33.68 -21.90
CA ARG A 597 -21.91 -33.92 -20.51
C ARG A 597 -20.80 -33.61 -19.51
N GLN A 598 -19.55 -33.93 -19.82
CA GLN A 598 -18.39 -33.56 -18.99
C GLN A 598 -18.23 -32.04 -18.85
N GLU A 599 -18.49 -31.30 -19.93
CA GLU A 599 -18.48 -29.83 -19.89
C GLU A 599 -19.66 -29.28 -19.07
N ARG A 600 -20.86 -29.85 -19.22
CA ARG A 600 -22.01 -29.52 -18.37
C ARG A 600 -21.76 -29.82 -16.91
N LEU A 601 -21.14 -30.94 -16.59
CA LEU A 601 -20.72 -31.29 -15.23
C LEU A 601 -19.79 -30.22 -14.66
N THR A 602 -18.80 -29.77 -15.44
CA THR A 602 -17.88 -28.70 -15.02
C THR A 602 -18.64 -27.40 -14.73
N ASN A 603 -19.61 -27.03 -15.56
CA ASN A 603 -20.47 -25.87 -15.33
C ASN A 603 -21.33 -26.03 -14.05
N SER A 604 -21.98 -27.19 -13.86
CA SER A 604 -22.72 -27.49 -12.63
C SER A 604 -21.82 -27.40 -11.39
N CYS A 605 -20.58 -27.89 -11.47
CA CYS A 605 -19.60 -27.77 -10.39
C CYS A 605 -19.22 -26.31 -10.10
N ASP A 606 -19.09 -25.46 -11.12
CA ASP A 606 -18.81 -24.02 -10.97
C ASP A 606 -20.03 -23.26 -10.41
N GLU A 607 -21.26 -23.65 -10.78
CA GLU A 607 -22.50 -23.12 -10.19
C GLU A 607 -22.65 -23.49 -8.71
N SER A 608 -22.50 -24.77 -8.36
CA SER A 608 -22.54 -25.23 -6.96
C SER A 608 -21.40 -24.62 -6.13
N PHE A 609 -20.22 -24.41 -6.73
CA PHE A 609 -19.13 -23.71 -6.06
C PHE A 609 -19.49 -22.26 -5.72
N ASN A 610 -20.15 -21.51 -6.61
CA ASN A 610 -20.60 -20.16 -6.27
C ASN A 610 -21.68 -20.15 -5.18
N GLN A 611 -22.62 -21.10 -5.20
CA GLN A 611 -23.60 -21.22 -4.10
C GLN A 611 -22.90 -21.45 -2.75
N PHE A 612 -21.86 -22.30 -2.75
CA PHE A 612 -21.02 -22.51 -1.57
C PHE A 612 -20.27 -21.24 -1.14
N LEU A 613 -19.75 -20.44 -2.07
CA LEU A 613 -19.13 -19.15 -1.76
C LEU A 613 -20.12 -18.15 -1.14
N VAL A 614 -21.37 -18.11 -1.61
CA VAL A 614 -22.43 -17.27 -1.04
C VAL A 614 -22.72 -17.65 0.41
N GLU A 615 -22.75 -18.94 0.75
CA GLU A 615 -22.93 -19.41 2.13
C GLU A 615 -21.76 -19.01 3.06
N ILE A 616 -20.53 -19.01 2.53
CA ILE A 616 -19.35 -18.54 3.27
C ILE A 616 -19.40 -17.03 3.47
N ASP A 617 -19.78 -16.26 2.44
CA ASP A 617 -19.85 -14.80 2.48
C ASP A 617 -20.93 -14.27 3.44
N GLN A 618 -22.02 -15.02 3.65
CA GLN A 618 -23.00 -14.72 4.71
C GLN A 618 -22.37 -14.67 6.11
N ASN A 619 -21.26 -15.38 6.32
CA ASN A 619 -20.49 -15.39 7.56
C ASN A 619 -19.24 -14.49 7.49
N HIS A 620 -19.18 -13.52 6.57
CA HIS A 620 -18.01 -12.65 6.36
C HIS A 620 -17.51 -11.97 7.66
N GLN A 621 -18.43 -11.47 8.50
CA GLN A 621 -18.05 -10.81 9.75
C GLN A 621 -17.33 -11.75 10.73
N TYR A 622 -17.74 -13.02 10.80
CA TYR A 622 -17.09 -14.04 11.63
C TYR A 622 -15.63 -14.25 11.20
N PHE A 623 -15.39 -14.47 9.90
CA PHE A 623 -14.04 -14.63 9.37
C PHE A 623 -13.19 -13.37 9.52
N SER A 624 -13.77 -12.19 9.26
CA SER A 624 -13.09 -10.90 9.42
C SER A 624 -12.61 -10.68 10.86
N HIS A 625 -13.44 -11.01 11.86
CA HIS A 625 -13.04 -10.91 13.27
C HIS A 625 -11.86 -11.82 13.61
N ILE A 626 -11.80 -13.04 13.08
CA ILE A 626 -10.65 -13.93 13.30
C ILE A 626 -9.38 -13.29 12.71
N ILE A 627 -9.44 -12.76 11.50
CA ILE A 627 -8.31 -12.09 10.84
C ILE A 627 -7.83 -10.89 11.68
N GLN A 628 -8.75 -10.06 12.17
CA GLN A 628 -8.41 -8.90 12.99
C GLN A 628 -7.71 -9.31 14.29
N ILE A 629 -8.20 -10.34 14.99
CA ILE A 629 -7.61 -10.85 16.24
C ILE A 629 -6.21 -11.40 15.97
N VAL A 630 -6.05 -12.23 14.94
CA VAL A 630 -4.75 -12.80 14.55
C VAL A 630 -3.76 -11.70 14.17
N SER A 631 -4.20 -10.70 13.41
CA SER A 631 -3.35 -9.58 12.99
C SER A 631 -2.91 -8.71 14.16
N GLN A 632 -3.80 -8.45 15.13
CA GLN A 632 -3.46 -7.72 16.35
C GLN A 632 -2.43 -8.49 17.19
N PHE A 633 -2.62 -9.80 17.34
CA PHE A 633 -1.68 -10.67 18.06
C PHE A 633 -0.29 -10.67 17.38
N ASP A 634 -0.24 -10.79 16.05
CA ASP A 634 1.02 -10.75 15.29
C ASP A 634 1.74 -9.39 15.42
N CYS A 635 1.00 -8.27 15.43
CA CYS A 635 1.58 -6.95 15.72
C CYS A 635 2.21 -6.87 17.11
N LEU A 636 1.56 -7.45 18.14
CA LEU A 636 2.10 -7.48 19.50
C LEU A 636 3.36 -8.36 19.58
N LEU A 637 3.39 -9.50 18.90
CA LEU A 637 4.60 -10.31 18.77
C LEU A 637 5.73 -9.52 18.09
N SER A 638 5.40 -8.76 17.06
CA SER A 638 6.35 -7.92 16.33
C SER A 638 6.98 -6.84 17.22
N LEU A 639 6.15 -6.10 17.97
CA LEU A 639 6.63 -5.08 18.91
C LEU A 639 7.44 -5.68 20.07
N THR A 640 7.08 -6.90 20.51
CA THR A 640 7.84 -7.63 21.53
C THR A 640 9.23 -8.02 21.03
N ALA A 641 9.33 -8.49 19.78
CA ALA A 641 10.61 -8.76 19.14
C ALA A 641 11.44 -7.47 18.97
N ALA A 642 10.83 -6.38 18.49
CA ALA A 642 11.50 -5.08 18.35
C ALA A 642 12.01 -4.53 19.69
N SER A 643 11.26 -4.77 20.77
CA SER A 643 11.59 -4.36 22.14
C SER A 643 12.73 -5.19 22.77
N SER A 644 13.22 -6.24 22.11
CA SER A 644 14.25 -7.16 22.64
C SER A 644 15.51 -7.29 21.77
N ILE A 645 15.65 -6.48 20.71
CA ILE A 645 16.73 -6.63 19.70
C ILE A 645 18.15 -6.57 20.30
N ARG A 646 18.44 -5.62 21.21
CA ARG A 646 19.80 -5.40 21.76
C ARG A 646 19.89 -5.37 23.30
N GLY A 647 18.92 -5.93 24.00
CA GLY A 647 18.97 -6.12 25.48
C GLY A 647 18.82 -4.86 26.35
N ASN A 648 19.14 -3.65 25.85
CA ASN A 648 19.05 -2.39 26.62
C ASN A 648 17.83 -1.54 26.22
N TYR A 649 16.65 -2.16 26.15
CA TYR A 649 15.39 -1.46 25.88
C TYR A 649 14.56 -1.38 27.15
N SER A 650 14.00 -0.21 27.43
CA SER A 650 13.23 0.05 28.65
C SER A 650 11.78 0.41 28.34
N LYS A 651 10.88 -0.06 29.20
CA LYS A 651 9.45 0.30 29.17
C LYS A 651 9.29 1.79 29.51
N PRO A 652 8.70 2.61 28.63
CA PRO A 652 8.44 4.01 28.95
C PRO A 652 7.33 4.13 30.01
N GLU A 653 7.54 5.00 30.99
CA GLU A 653 6.51 5.41 31.94
C GLU A 653 5.69 6.57 31.34
N LEU A 654 4.37 6.40 31.25
CA LEU A 654 3.51 7.40 30.65
C LEU A 654 2.96 8.38 31.70
N VAL A 655 3.07 9.67 31.39
CA VAL A 655 2.58 10.76 32.26
C VAL A 655 1.57 11.65 31.51
N SER A 656 0.70 12.33 32.26
CA SER A 656 -0.28 13.26 31.68
C SER A 656 0.33 14.62 31.36
N SER A 657 1.39 15.02 32.08
CA SER A 657 2.15 16.24 31.80
C SER A 657 2.93 16.11 30.49
N GLN A 658 3.09 17.21 29.77
CA GLN A 658 3.93 17.25 28.57
C GLN A 658 5.40 17.22 28.99
N THR A 659 6.01 16.05 28.94
CA THR A 659 7.39 15.79 29.39
C THR A 659 8.03 14.70 28.54
N ILE A 660 9.33 14.81 28.28
CA ILE A 660 10.16 13.74 27.70
C ILE A 660 11.46 13.75 28.52
N ASP A 661 11.60 12.77 29.39
CA ASP A 661 12.83 12.55 30.17
C ASP A 661 13.38 11.16 29.84
N VAL A 662 14.51 11.10 29.16
CA VAL A 662 15.13 9.85 28.70
C VAL A 662 16.61 9.84 29.10
N ARG A 663 17.00 8.78 29.81
CA ARG A 663 18.39 8.53 30.23
C ARG A 663 19.11 7.65 29.20
N ASN A 664 20.27 8.11 28.72
CA ASN A 664 21.11 7.39 27.76
C ASN A 664 20.33 6.88 26.53
N GLY A 665 19.45 7.72 25.99
CA GLY A 665 18.65 7.40 24.82
C GLY A 665 19.52 7.27 23.57
N ARG A 666 19.16 6.33 22.69
CA ARG A 666 19.84 6.08 21.41
C ARG A 666 18.88 6.23 20.24
N ASN A 667 19.37 6.64 19.07
CA ASN A 667 18.53 6.73 17.89
C ASN A 667 18.13 5.31 17.44
N PRO A 668 16.82 4.94 17.44
CA PRO A 668 16.39 3.56 17.20
C PRO A 668 16.84 2.98 15.86
N ILE A 669 16.93 3.82 14.82
CA ILE A 669 17.32 3.41 13.48
C ILE A 669 18.85 3.29 13.39
N ILE A 670 19.58 4.34 13.78
CA ILE A 670 21.03 4.42 13.60
C ILE A 670 21.76 3.35 14.43
N GLU A 671 21.31 3.06 15.65
CA GLU A 671 21.88 2.01 16.50
C GLU A 671 21.85 0.63 15.83
N ASN A 672 20.82 0.35 15.01
CA ASN A 672 20.69 -0.92 14.32
C ASN A 672 21.43 -0.97 12.97
N LEU A 673 21.79 0.18 12.41
CA LEU A 673 22.61 0.29 11.20
C LEU A 673 24.11 0.35 11.50
N THR A 674 24.49 0.83 12.69
CA THR A 674 25.89 1.07 13.07
C THR A 674 26.29 0.29 14.32
N PRO A 675 27.55 -0.18 14.42
CA PRO A 675 28.01 -0.93 15.59
C PRO A 675 28.25 -0.03 16.82
N THR A 676 28.45 1.27 16.62
CA THR A 676 28.72 2.23 17.71
C THR A 676 27.85 3.47 17.55
N TYR A 677 27.11 3.83 18.60
CA TYR A 677 26.30 5.05 18.68
C TYR A 677 26.41 5.61 20.10
N VAL A 678 26.67 6.91 20.23
CA VAL A 678 26.84 7.57 21.53
C VAL A 678 25.46 7.91 22.11
N PRO A 679 25.09 7.40 23.30
CA PRO A 679 23.81 7.70 23.92
C PRO A 679 23.76 9.14 24.43
N ASN A 680 22.57 9.74 24.39
CA ASN A 680 22.33 11.11 24.85
C ASN A 680 21.14 11.17 25.80
N ASN A 681 21.23 12.05 26.80
CA ASN A 681 20.09 12.35 27.67
C ASN A 681 19.14 13.34 26.96
N ILE A 682 17.85 13.19 27.23
CA ILE A 682 16.81 14.11 26.76
C ILE A 682 16.05 14.54 28.01
N SER A 683 15.96 15.84 28.25
CA SER A 683 15.13 16.40 29.32
C SER A 683 14.36 17.58 28.76
N LEU A 684 13.06 17.40 28.58
CA LEU A 684 12.15 18.43 28.10
C LEU A 684 10.88 18.34 28.95
N SER A 685 10.46 19.45 29.54
CA SER A 685 9.26 19.47 30.39
C SER A 685 8.57 20.81 30.30
N TYR A 686 7.23 20.79 30.42
CA TYR A 686 6.43 22.01 30.41
C TYR A 686 6.87 23.03 31.47
N ASP A 687 7.19 22.57 32.69
CA ASP A 687 7.44 23.45 33.84
C ASP A 687 8.88 24.02 33.92
N LYS A 688 9.84 23.42 33.21
CA LYS A 688 11.27 23.81 33.32
C LYS A 688 11.89 24.11 31.97
N GLU A 689 12.05 23.08 31.15
CA GLU A 689 12.88 23.10 29.93
C GLU A 689 11.96 22.92 28.71
N ARG A 690 11.07 23.88 28.48
CA ARG A 690 10.03 23.77 27.45
C ARG A 690 10.60 24.04 26.06
N VAL A 691 11.54 24.97 25.96
CA VAL A 691 12.14 25.41 24.69
C VAL A 691 13.63 25.15 24.73
N LEU A 692 14.10 24.27 23.85
CA LEU A 692 15.50 23.91 23.68
C LEU A 692 16.04 24.58 22.42
N ILE A 693 17.04 25.45 22.58
CA ILE A 693 17.78 26.04 21.47
C ILE A 693 19.04 25.21 21.25
N LEU A 694 19.15 24.55 20.10
CA LEU A 694 20.29 23.72 19.74
C LEU A 694 21.20 24.43 18.73
N THR A 695 22.47 24.57 19.09
CA THR A 695 23.50 25.18 18.24
C THR A 695 24.65 24.20 17.94
N GLY A 696 25.47 24.51 16.94
CA GLY A 696 26.68 23.75 16.60
C GLY A 696 26.78 23.36 15.11
N PRO A 697 27.86 22.70 14.68
CA PRO A 697 28.08 22.34 13.27
C PRO A 697 27.17 21.20 12.80
N ASN A 698 26.87 21.14 11.50
CA ASN A 698 25.94 20.14 10.92
C ASN A 698 26.44 18.71 11.05
N MET A 699 27.76 18.52 11.12
CA MET A 699 28.40 17.22 11.30
C MET A 699 28.43 16.73 12.76
N GLY A 700 28.01 17.54 13.73
CA GLY A 700 28.05 17.19 15.15
C GLY A 700 26.98 16.21 15.65
N GLY A 701 26.12 15.68 14.76
CA GLY A 701 25.03 14.76 15.12
C GLY A 701 23.71 15.44 15.55
N LYS A 702 23.56 16.75 15.29
CA LYS A 702 22.34 17.51 15.64
C LYS A 702 21.07 16.88 15.06
N SER A 703 21.06 16.61 13.75
CA SER A 703 19.90 16.03 13.09
C SER A 703 19.57 14.63 13.62
N SER A 704 20.58 13.81 13.95
CA SER A 704 20.40 12.49 14.56
C SER A 704 19.74 12.56 15.94
N TYR A 705 20.18 13.52 16.78
CA TYR A 705 19.60 13.78 18.11
C TYR A 705 18.14 14.25 18.03
N VAL A 706 17.87 15.20 17.14
CA VAL A 706 16.51 15.75 16.99
C VAL A 706 15.54 14.70 16.44
N LYS A 707 15.96 13.94 15.41
CA LYS A 707 15.17 12.81 14.89
C LYS A 707 14.92 11.75 15.96
N GLN A 708 15.90 11.48 16.82
CA GLN A 708 15.77 10.52 17.92
C GLN A 708 14.61 10.87 18.86
N ILE A 709 14.43 12.15 19.21
CA ILE A 709 13.33 12.58 20.10
C ILE A 709 11.96 12.27 19.46
N GLY A 710 11.77 12.68 18.20
CA GLY A 710 10.52 12.40 17.48
C GLY A 710 10.23 10.90 17.33
N LEU A 711 11.25 10.10 17.00
CA LEU A 711 11.13 8.65 16.89
C LEU A 711 10.77 7.99 18.23
N MET A 712 11.36 8.44 19.34
CA MET A 712 11.07 7.88 20.67
C MET A 712 9.63 8.14 21.11
N ILE A 713 9.08 9.33 20.85
CA ILE A 713 7.67 9.63 21.13
C ILE A 713 6.75 8.74 20.30
N ILE A 714 7.03 8.61 19.00
CA ILE A 714 6.25 7.75 18.09
C ILE A 714 6.29 6.31 18.59
N MET A 715 7.47 5.77 18.92
CA MET A 715 7.61 4.41 19.46
C MET A 715 6.86 4.23 20.78
N ALA A 716 6.94 5.20 21.69
CA ALA A 716 6.22 5.16 22.97
C ALA A 716 4.70 5.13 22.74
N GLN A 717 4.16 5.99 21.87
CA GLN A 717 2.74 6.07 21.55
C GLN A 717 2.23 4.94 20.64
N ILE A 718 3.11 4.21 19.94
CA ILE A 718 2.78 2.91 19.33
C ILE A 718 2.60 1.84 20.42
N GLY A 719 3.24 2.02 21.58
CA GLY A 719 3.28 1.06 22.69
C GLY A 719 4.48 0.12 22.62
N CYS A 720 5.66 0.60 22.18
CA CYS A 720 6.91 -0.14 22.09
C CYS A 720 7.90 0.30 23.18
N TYR A 721 8.85 -0.58 23.57
CA TYR A 721 9.95 -0.18 24.45
C TYR A 721 10.94 0.70 23.70
N LEU A 722 11.68 1.52 24.45
CA LEU A 722 12.62 2.51 23.90
C LEU A 722 14.08 2.09 24.12
N PRO A 723 14.99 2.38 23.19
CA PRO A 723 16.42 2.10 23.34
C PRO A 723 17.08 3.11 24.28
N CYS A 724 16.90 2.92 25.59
CA CYS A 724 17.36 3.79 26.66
C CYS A 724 17.45 3.02 27.99
N ASP A 725 18.04 3.62 29.01
CA ASP A 725 18.10 3.02 30.34
C ASP A 725 16.78 3.24 31.09
N SER A 726 16.21 4.44 31.00
CA SER A 726 14.87 4.77 31.52
C SER A 726 14.23 5.89 30.70
N ALA A 727 12.90 5.90 30.65
CA ALA A 727 12.14 6.91 29.91
C ALA A 727 10.82 7.25 30.62
N VAL A 728 10.53 8.55 30.73
CA VAL A 728 9.24 9.12 31.14
C VAL A 728 8.74 9.97 29.98
N VAL A 729 7.56 9.62 29.44
CA VAL A 729 7.04 10.23 28.21
C VAL A 729 5.60 10.67 28.40
N GLY A 730 5.34 11.95 28.12
CA GLY A 730 4.01 12.53 28.02
C GLY A 730 3.34 12.19 26.69
N ILE A 731 2.03 12.38 26.62
CA ILE A 731 1.25 12.06 25.41
C ILE A 731 1.18 13.28 24.51
N PHE A 732 1.68 13.14 23.28
CA PHE A 732 1.64 14.16 22.24
C PHE A 732 0.50 13.87 21.26
N ASP A 733 -0.21 14.91 20.81
CA ASP A 733 -1.26 14.77 19.79
C ASP A 733 -0.75 15.03 18.37
N SER A 734 0.40 15.68 18.25
CA SER A 734 0.97 16.14 16.99
C SER A 734 2.48 16.35 17.10
N ILE A 735 3.20 16.01 16.03
CA ILE A 735 4.63 16.28 15.88
C ILE A 735 4.84 17.05 14.58
N PHE A 736 5.25 18.31 14.71
CA PHE A 736 5.57 19.19 13.60
C PHE A 736 7.08 19.23 13.42
N ILE A 737 7.54 18.90 12.22
CA ILE A 737 8.97 18.91 11.90
C ILE A 737 9.19 19.70 10.62
N ARG A 738 10.06 20.69 10.73
CA ARG A 738 10.72 21.33 9.61
C ARG A 738 12.21 21.02 9.71
N MET A 739 12.69 20.13 8.86
CA MET A 739 14.12 19.86 8.67
C MET A 739 14.54 20.32 7.27
N GLY A 740 15.77 20.82 7.13
CA GLY A 740 16.28 21.43 5.89
C GLY A 740 15.92 20.66 4.61
N SER A 741 15.45 21.38 3.60
CA SER A 741 14.86 20.84 2.38
C SER A 741 15.88 20.25 1.40
N ASN A 742 15.53 19.15 0.73
CA ASN A 742 16.03 18.84 -0.61
C ASN A 742 15.38 19.80 -1.61
N ASP A 743 16.19 20.45 -2.46
CA ASP A 743 15.74 21.44 -3.44
C ASP A 743 14.82 20.80 -4.49
N ASN A 744 13.51 20.81 -4.25
CA ASN A 744 12.52 20.41 -5.25
C ASN A 744 12.14 21.62 -6.13
N ILE A 745 13.07 22.00 -7.01
CA ILE A 745 12.95 23.10 -7.99
C ILE A 745 11.67 22.96 -8.86
N LEU A 746 11.15 21.74 -9.00
CA LEU A 746 9.97 21.41 -9.82
C LEU A 746 8.63 21.99 -9.31
N LYS A 747 8.54 22.48 -8.05
CA LYS A 747 7.27 23.03 -7.50
C LYS A 747 6.94 24.44 -7.99
N GLY A 748 7.83 25.14 -8.69
CA GLY A 748 7.57 26.48 -9.24
C GLY A 748 7.37 27.59 -8.18
N THR A 749 7.60 27.29 -6.90
CA THR A 749 7.59 28.21 -5.76
C THR A 749 9.02 28.42 -5.23
N SER A 750 9.31 29.61 -4.71
CA SER A 750 10.60 29.89 -4.04
C SER A 750 10.77 28.97 -2.82
N THR A 751 11.98 28.45 -2.61
CA THR A 751 12.34 27.61 -1.45
C THR A 751 11.99 28.28 -0.12
N PHE A 752 12.24 29.59 -0.03
CA PHE A 752 11.90 30.39 1.14
C PHE A 752 10.38 30.56 1.33
N MET A 753 9.60 30.66 0.25
CA MET A 753 8.14 30.72 0.35
C MET A 753 7.56 29.41 0.89
N ASN A 754 8.06 28.27 0.43
CA ASN A 754 7.64 26.97 0.96
C ASN A 754 8.00 26.84 2.45
N GLU A 755 9.20 27.29 2.84
CA GLU A 755 9.61 27.36 4.25
C GLU A 755 8.63 28.20 5.10
N MET A 756 8.20 29.36 4.62
CA MET A 756 7.23 30.19 5.34
C MET A 756 5.84 29.57 5.42
N LEU A 757 5.40 28.86 4.37
CA LEU A 757 4.13 28.13 4.38
C LEU A 757 4.17 26.95 5.36
N GLU A 758 5.28 26.24 5.46
CA GLU A 758 5.47 25.19 6.46
C GLU A 758 5.42 25.76 7.88
N CYS A 759 6.10 26.87 8.14
CA CYS A 759 5.99 27.56 9.43
C CYS A 759 4.54 27.98 9.72
N TYR A 760 3.80 28.49 8.73
CA TYR A 760 2.39 28.84 8.90
C TYR A 760 1.54 27.61 9.29
N ASP A 761 1.76 26.46 8.67
CA ASP A 761 1.05 25.22 9.01
C ASP A 761 1.34 24.78 10.45
N VAL A 762 2.60 24.89 10.90
CA VAL A 762 2.97 24.63 12.30
C VAL A 762 2.25 25.59 13.26
N LEU A 763 2.27 26.89 12.97
CA LEU A 763 1.69 27.91 13.85
C LEU A 763 0.15 27.85 13.89
N SER A 764 -0.50 27.46 12.80
CA SER A 764 -1.96 27.34 12.72
C SER A 764 -2.48 26.01 13.26
N GLY A 765 -1.67 24.95 13.23
CA GLY A 765 -2.03 23.61 13.69
C GLY A 765 -1.55 23.25 15.11
N MET A 766 -0.74 24.08 15.76
CA MET A 766 -0.19 23.76 17.09
C MET A 766 -1.28 23.68 18.18
N THR A 767 -1.04 22.81 19.15
CA THR A 767 -1.82 22.64 20.39
C THR A 767 -0.87 22.70 21.60
N SER A 768 -1.41 22.60 22.81
CA SER A 768 -0.59 22.50 24.02
C SER A 768 0.12 21.15 24.19
N LYS A 769 -0.21 20.15 23.35
CA LYS A 769 0.40 18.82 23.36
C LYS A 769 1.20 18.53 22.08
N SER A 770 1.57 19.58 21.35
CA SER A 770 2.41 19.48 20.16
C SER A 770 3.90 19.44 20.53
N LEU A 771 4.65 18.59 19.81
CA LEU A 771 6.09 18.74 19.68
C LEU A 771 6.39 19.55 18.41
N ILE A 772 7.12 20.65 18.56
CA ILE A 772 7.55 21.47 17.43
C ILE A 772 9.06 21.37 17.27
N ILE A 773 9.51 20.96 16.09
CA ILE A 773 10.92 20.90 15.71
C ILE A 773 11.13 21.82 14.51
N LEU A 774 11.92 22.87 14.70
CA LEU A 774 12.26 23.85 13.67
C LEU A 774 13.77 23.89 13.48
N ASP A 775 14.24 23.45 12.32
CA ASP A 775 15.67 23.40 11.97
C ASP A 775 16.02 24.47 10.94
N GLU A 776 16.97 25.36 11.25
CA GLU A 776 17.53 26.40 10.37
C GLU A 776 16.48 27.35 9.73
N VAL A 777 15.49 27.80 10.50
CA VAL A 777 14.47 28.75 10.01
C VAL A 777 15.11 30.09 9.61
N GLY A 778 14.73 30.62 8.46
CA GLY A 778 15.23 31.87 7.91
C GLY A 778 16.53 31.73 7.10
N ARG A 779 16.95 30.51 6.73
CA ARG A 779 18.17 30.27 5.94
C ARG A 779 18.07 30.78 4.49
N GLY A 780 16.87 30.79 3.91
CA GLY A 780 16.65 31.14 2.50
C GLY A 780 16.65 32.65 2.18
N THR A 781 16.99 33.52 3.12
CA THR A 781 16.91 34.99 2.99
C THR A 781 18.16 35.70 3.51
N SER A 782 18.16 37.04 3.50
CA SER A 782 19.25 37.86 4.05
C SER A 782 19.46 37.54 5.54
N THR A 783 20.69 37.65 6.04
CA THR A 783 21.03 37.29 7.44
C THR A 783 20.18 38.08 8.46
N ASN A 784 19.96 39.37 8.21
CA ASN A 784 19.17 40.23 9.10
C ASN A 784 17.68 39.85 9.09
N ASP A 785 17.10 39.60 7.92
CA ASP A 785 15.71 39.15 7.83
C ASP A 785 15.55 37.75 8.43
N GLY A 786 16.50 36.85 8.17
CA GLY A 786 16.51 35.49 8.70
C GLY A 786 16.55 35.46 10.23
N ILE A 787 17.47 36.22 10.84
CA ILE A 787 17.54 36.37 12.30
C ILE A 787 16.25 36.96 12.86
N SER A 788 15.72 38.02 12.23
CA SER A 788 14.52 38.72 12.70
C SER A 788 13.29 37.82 12.68
N ILE A 789 13.10 37.06 11.59
CA ILE A 789 11.98 36.12 11.44
C ILE A 789 12.13 34.95 12.41
N ALA A 790 13.32 34.36 12.51
CA ALA A 790 13.58 33.26 13.45
C ALA A 790 13.33 33.68 14.90
N TYR A 791 13.79 34.88 15.29
CA TYR A 791 13.55 35.45 16.61
C TYR A 791 12.06 35.68 16.86
N ALA A 792 11.33 36.27 15.90
CA ALA A 792 9.91 36.55 16.02
C ALA A 792 9.07 35.26 16.15
N ILE A 793 9.37 34.24 15.35
CA ILE A 793 8.69 32.93 15.43
C ILE A 793 8.97 32.25 16.77
N LEU A 794 10.24 32.20 17.19
CA LEU A 794 10.61 31.58 18.46
C LEU A 794 9.96 32.29 19.65
N ARG A 795 9.97 33.63 19.64
CA ARG A 795 9.27 34.43 20.66
C ARG A 795 7.77 34.17 20.67
N TYR A 796 7.14 34.11 19.51
CA TYR A 796 5.71 33.80 19.38
C TYR A 796 5.38 32.43 19.99
N LEU A 797 6.22 31.41 19.76
CA LEU A 797 6.05 30.08 20.35
C LEU A 797 6.23 30.08 21.87
N ILE A 798 7.20 30.85 22.39
CA ILE A 798 7.45 31.00 23.83
C ILE A 798 6.26 31.69 24.53
N GLU A 799 5.77 32.80 23.98
CA GLU A 799 4.72 33.64 24.55
C GLU A 799 3.30 33.12 24.27
N SER A 800 3.14 32.15 23.37
CA SER A 800 1.86 31.54 23.05
C SER A 800 1.18 30.93 24.30
N GLN A 801 -0.12 31.19 24.43
CA GLN A 801 -0.95 30.61 25.50
C GLN A 801 -1.02 29.07 25.44
N LEU A 802 -0.86 28.50 24.24
CA LEU A 802 -0.85 27.04 24.06
C LEU A 802 0.42 26.41 24.61
N ALA A 803 1.53 27.16 24.65
CA ALA A 803 2.77 26.76 25.30
C ALA A 803 3.31 25.35 24.91
N PRO A 804 3.50 25.04 23.62
CA PRO A 804 4.01 23.73 23.16
C PRO A 804 5.48 23.49 23.56
N ILE A 805 5.94 22.24 23.46
CA ILE A 805 7.37 21.90 23.59
C ILE A 805 8.07 22.18 22.26
N VAL A 806 9.19 22.91 22.30
CA VAL A 806 9.87 23.40 21.09
C VAL A 806 11.34 23.02 21.10
N LEU A 807 11.80 22.41 20.01
CA LEU A 807 13.21 22.27 19.66
C LEU A 807 13.53 23.20 18.50
N PHE A 808 14.37 24.19 18.78
CA PHE A 808 14.76 25.20 17.81
C PHE A 808 16.23 25.05 17.48
N ILE A 809 16.55 24.53 16.30
CA ILE A 809 17.92 24.33 15.83
C ILE A 809 18.31 25.53 14.96
N THR A 810 19.41 26.20 15.32
CA THR A 810 19.80 27.45 14.66
C THR A 810 21.31 27.62 14.58
N HIS A 811 21.74 28.34 13.54
CA HIS A 811 23.11 28.85 13.41
C HIS A 811 23.26 30.29 13.85
N TYR A 812 22.16 30.96 14.22
CA TYR A 812 22.19 32.36 14.64
C TYR A 812 22.58 32.47 16.11
N PRO A 813 23.80 32.94 16.44
CA PRO A 813 24.23 32.99 17.83
C PRO A 813 23.35 33.94 18.61
N SER A 814 22.89 35.06 18.03
CA SER A 814 22.07 36.09 18.68
C SER A 814 20.81 35.59 19.40
N LEU A 815 20.30 34.39 19.06
CA LEU A 815 19.13 33.80 19.71
C LEU A 815 19.42 33.31 21.14
N HIS A 816 20.68 33.13 21.54
CA HIS A 816 21.03 32.66 22.89
C HIS A 816 20.53 33.58 24.01
N VAL A 817 20.40 34.88 23.73
CA VAL A 817 19.93 35.92 24.67
C VAL A 817 18.51 35.62 25.19
N LEU A 818 17.74 34.78 24.51
CA LEU A 818 16.41 34.40 24.97
C LEU A 818 16.43 33.58 26.28
N GLU A 819 17.51 32.86 26.60
CA GLU A 819 17.64 32.16 27.90
C GLU A 819 17.76 33.14 29.07
N SER A 820 18.40 34.30 28.90
CA SER A 820 18.45 35.31 29.96
C SER A 820 17.10 36.02 30.17
N THR A 821 16.26 36.05 29.12
CA THR A 821 14.94 36.70 29.15
C THR A 821 13.84 35.77 29.69
N TYR A 822 13.87 34.49 29.33
CA TYR A 822 12.83 33.52 29.67
C TYR A 822 13.44 32.29 30.36
N SER A 823 13.02 32.03 31.60
CA SER A 823 13.49 30.86 32.37
C SER A 823 13.08 29.50 31.79
N SER A 824 12.14 29.48 30.83
CA SER A 824 11.67 28.26 30.16
C SER A 824 12.50 27.87 28.92
N VAL A 825 13.49 28.69 28.57
CA VAL A 825 14.37 28.52 27.40
C VAL A 825 15.75 28.10 27.86
N ILE A 826 16.33 27.08 27.23
CA ILE A 826 17.68 26.61 27.55
C ILE A 826 18.51 26.41 26.28
N ASN A 827 19.76 26.86 26.32
CA ASN A 827 20.71 26.65 25.24
C ASN A 827 21.53 25.36 25.41
N TYR A 828 21.61 24.59 24.33
CA TYR A 828 22.43 23.40 24.20
C TYR A 828 23.27 23.43 22.93
N HIS A 829 24.32 22.62 22.93
CA HIS A 829 25.12 22.36 21.74
C HIS A 829 25.64 20.93 21.69
N MET A 830 26.04 20.50 20.49
CA MET A 830 26.75 19.23 20.34
C MET A 830 28.21 19.41 20.74
N GLY A 831 28.61 18.63 21.75
CA GLY A 831 29.91 18.63 22.37
C GLY A 831 31.01 18.24 21.40
N TYR A 832 32.13 18.92 21.56
CA TYR A 832 33.34 18.73 20.79
C TYR A 832 34.54 18.97 21.70
N LYS A 833 35.69 18.44 21.31
CA LYS A 833 36.95 18.61 22.03
C LYS A 833 37.97 19.29 21.14
N GLU A 834 38.52 20.39 21.62
CA GLU A 834 39.66 21.06 20.98
C GLU A 834 40.97 20.39 21.41
N ILE A 835 41.74 19.95 20.42
CA ILE A 835 43.09 19.44 20.57
C ILE A 835 44.03 20.53 20.05
N LYS A 836 44.82 21.11 20.94
CA LYS A 836 45.89 22.03 20.56
C LYS A 836 47.09 21.21 20.12
N ASN A 837 47.43 21.31 18.85
CA ASN A 837 48.67 20.77 18.29
C ASN A 837 49.65 21.94 18.15
N ASP A 838 50.86 21.78 18.69
CA ASP A 838 51.88 22.84 18.70
C ASP A 838 52.35 23.25 17.27
N ASP A 839 52.12 22.39 16.28
CA ASP A 839 52.41 22.64 14.87
C ASP A 839 51.30 23.43 14.12
N LEU A 840 50.14 23.62 14.75
CA LEU A 840 48.95 24.23 14.13
C LEU A 840 48.64 25.60 14.75
N GLN A 841 48.35 26.60 13.90
CA GLN A 841 48.01 27.97 14.35
C GLN A 841 46.60 28.08 14.96
N PHE A 842 45.76 27.05 14.82
CA PHE A 842 44.39 26.99 15.35
C PHE A 842 44.06 25.57 15.84
N PRO A 843 43.17 25.41 16.84
CA PRO A 843 42.89 24.13 17.48
C PRO A 843 42.11 23.16 16.56
N GLU A 844 42.48 21.88 16.60
CA GLU A 844 41.76 20.79 15.93
C GLU A 844 40.53 20.38 16.74
N ILE A 845 39.40 20.15 16.07
CA ILE A 845 38.14 19.81 16.74
C ILE A 845 37.76 18.34 16.49
N VAL A 846 37.55 17.58 17.58
CA VAL A 846 37.00 16.22 17.55
C VAL A 846 35.55 16.24 18.05
N PHE A 847 34.61 15.76 17.25
CA PHE A 847 33.20 15.67 17.63
C PHE A 847 32.95 14.54 18.62
N LEU A 848 32.33 14.85 19.77
CA LEU A 848 32.03 13.87 20.82
C LEU A 848 30.65 13.24 20.62
N TYR A 849 29.79 13.85 19.80
CA TYR A 849 28.39 13.45 19.57
C TYR A 849 27.55 13.38 20.86
N THR A 850 27.97 14.09 21.91
CA THR A 850 27.27 14.24 23.19
C THR A 850 26.62 15.60 23.29
N LEU A 851 25.42 15.69 23.85
CA LEU A 851 24.75 16.97 24.10
C LEU A 851 25.33 17.64 25.34
N VAL A 852 25.72 18.92 25.22
CA VAL A 852 26.33 19.72 26.29
C VAL A 852 25.54 21.02 26.47
N ARG A 853 25.29 21.43 27.71
CA ARG A 853 24.59 22.68 28.01
C ARG A 853 25.50 23.88 27.71
N GLY A 854 24.92 24.95 27.16
CA GLY A 854 25.59 26.20 26.84
C GLY A 854 25.67 26.48 25.35
N VAL A 855 26.30 27.61 25.01
CA VAL A 855 26.42 28.13 23.64
C VAL A 855 27.77 27.77 23.06
N VAL A 856 27.78 27.59 21.74
CA VAL A 856 28.94 27.27 20.93
C VAL A 856 29.84 28.49 20.72
N ASN A 857 31.16 28.34 20.94
CA ASN A 857 32.17 29.35 20.60
C ASN A 857 32.66 29.16 19.15
N ASN A 858 32.66 30.25 18.37
CA ASN A 858 32.57 30.34 16.89
C ASN A 858 33.68 29.73 15.96
N LEU A 859 34.20 28.50 16.15
CA LEU A 859 35.37 28.04 15.34
C LEU A 859 35.28 26.66 14.62
N TYR A 860 34.08 26.16 14.25
CA TYR A 860 33.94 24.82 13.61
C TYR A 860 34.08 24.80 12.10
N GLY A 861 33.57 25.81 11.40
CA GLY A 861 33.50 25.78 9.94
C GLY A 861 34.87 25.64 9.29
N LEU A 862 35.87 26.29 9.88
CA LEU A 862 37.27 26.24 9.43
C LEU A 862 37.91 24.86 9.63
N ASN A 863 37.56 24.15 10.70
CA ASN A 863 38.04 22.80 10.95
C ASN A 863 37.41 21.77 9.99
N VAL A 864 36.13 21.94 9.65
CA VAL A 864 35.49 21.12 8.61
C VAL A 864 36.10 21.40 7.23
N ALA A 865 36.41 22.66 6.91
CA ALA A 865 37.12 23.02 5.69
C ALA A 865 38.50 22.36 5.59
N ARG A 866 39.23 22.27 6.71
CA ARG A 866 40.50 21.53 6.77
C ARG A 866 40.34 20.03 6.54
N LEU A 867 39.33 19.40 7.15
CA LEU A 867 39.01 17.98 6.93
C LEU A 867 38.63 17.67 5.47
N ALA A 868 38.18 18.68 4.73
CA ALA A 868 37.91 18.59 3.30
C ALA A 868 39.15 18.91 2.42
N ASP A 869 40.34 18.96 3.02
CA ASP A 869 41.63 19.25 2.37
C ASP A 869 41.67 20.60 1.62
N LEU A 870 41.00 21.64 2.15
CA LEU A 870 41.15 23.00 1.60
C LEU A 870 42.58 23.54 1.86
N PRO A 871 43.12 24.38 0.95
CA PRO A 871 44.44 24.98 1.14
C PRO A 871 44.53 25.79 2.45
N GLU A 872 45.59 25.57 3.23
CA GLU A 872 45.82 26.22 4.52
C GLU A 872 45.82 27.75 4.43
N ASP A 873 46.28 28.33 3.33
CA ASP A 873 46.26 29.78 3.10
C ASP A 873 44.82 30.35 3.07
N VAL A 874 43.86 29.59 2.51
CA VAL A 874 42.44 29.97 2.46
C VAL A 874 41.83 29.91 3.86
N ILE A 875 42.14 28.85 4.61
CA ILE A 875 41.64 28.65 5.98
C ILE A 875 42.17 29.74 6.90
N LYS A 876 43.46 30.07 6.78
CA LYS A 876 44.09 31.14 7.54
C LYS A 876 43.48 32.52 7.24
N MET A 877 43.28 32.83 5.96
CA MET A 877 42.61 34.08 5.57
C MET A 877 41.17 34.15 6.12
N ALA A 878 40.42 33.04 6.04
CA ALA A 878 39.07 32.98 6.57
C ALA A 878 39.02 33.15 8.10
N PHE A 879 40.00 32.61 8.82
CA PHE A 879 40.16 32.82 10.26
C PHE A 879 40.41 34.31 10.60
N GLU A 880 41.36 34.95 9.90
CA GLU A 880 41.65 36.38 10.09
C GLU A 880 40.43 37.27 9.82
N VAL A 881 39.65 36.96 8.78
CA VAL A 881 38.41 37.68 8.45
C VAL A 881 37.34 37.46 9.53
N SER A 882 37.18 36.22 10.00
CA SER A 882 36.22 35.89 11.08
C SER A 882 36.55 36.62 12.38
N GLU A 883 37.83 36.64 12.78
CA GLU A 883 38.30 37.39 13.95
C GLU A 883 38.10 38.89 13.80
N LYS A 884 38.40 39.47 12.62
CA LYS A 884 38.14 40.89 12.35
C LYS A 884 36.65 41.22 12.45
N LEU A 885 35.77 40.40 11.87
CA LEU A 885 34.32 40.58 11.96
C LEU A 885 33.83 40.49 13.40
N LYS A 886 34.31 39.50 14.16
CA LYS A 886 33.97 39.33 15.58
C LYS A 886 34.39 40.54 16.40
N ASN A 887 35.63 41.00 16.26
CA ASN A 887 36.14 42.18 16.94
C ASN A 887 35.35 43.44 16.56
N THR A 888 34.94 43.58 15.31
CA THR A 888 34.10 44.72 14.88
C THR A 888 32.74 44.70 15.57
N ILE A 889 32.10 43.53 15.66
CA ILE A 889 30.80 43.36 16.34
C ILE A 889 30.93 43.59 17.85
N GLU A 890 31.97 43.06 18.49
CA GLU A 890 32.24 43.28 19.92
C GLU A 890 32.50 44.77 20.23
N VAL A 891 33.27 45.45 19.38
CA VAL A 891 33.50 46.90 19.50
C VAL A 891 32.19 47.69 19.33
N GLU A 892 31.37 47.37 18.33
CA GLU A 892 30.05 48.02 18.14
C GLU A 892 29.11 47.79 19.34
N GLN A 893 29.14 46.61 19.96
CA GLN A 893 28.36 46.31 21.16
C GLN A 893 28.84 47.14 22.36
N VAL A 894 30.16 47.26 22.56
CA VAL A 894 30.76 48.08 23.61
C VAL A 894 30.48 49.57 23.38
N GLU A 895 30.58 50.06 22.15
CA GLU A 895 30.24 51.45 21.81
C GLU A 895 28.75 51.75 22.02
N SER A 896 27.87 50.81 21.66
CA SER A 896 26.43 50.88 21.96
C SER A 896 26.17 50.94 23.47
N PHE A 897 26.82 50.09 24.25
CA PHE A 897 26.71 50.06 25.70
C PHE A 897 27.17 51.38 26.31
N VAL A 898 28.38 51.83 25.98
CA VAL A 898 28.95 53.11 26.44
C VAL A 898 28.07 54.28 26.02
N GLY A 899 27.55 54.28 24.79
CA GLY A 899 26.64 55.31 24.29
C GLY A 899 25.31 55.37 25.05
N ARG A 900 24.76 54.23 25.49
CA ARG A 900 23.58 54.15 26.35
C ARG A 900 23.90 54.57 27.79
N SER A 901 25.01 54.11 28.36
CA SER A 901 25.46 54.52 29.70
C SER A 901 25.69 56.04 29.79
N VAL A 902 26.26 56.65 28.76
CA VAL A 902 26.44 58.12 28.68
C VAL A 902 25.10 58.85 28.56
N ARG A 903 24.12 58.29 27.83
CA ARG A 903 22.76 58.84 27.79
C ARG A 903 22.08 58.79 29.16
N LEU A 904 22.18 57.65 29.84
CA LEU A 904 21.61 57.43 31.17
C LEU A 904 22.24 58.37 32.22
N LEU A 905 23.57 58.55 32.18
CA LEU A 905 24.28 59.53 33.03
C LEU A 905 23.82 60.97 32.75
N LYS A 906 23.51 61.31 31.49
CA LYS A 906 22.94 62.62 31.13
C LYS A 906 21.50 62.80 31.64
N GLN A 907 20.68 61.76 31.61
CA GLN A 907 19.30 61.80 32.11
C GLN A 907 19.23 61.90 33.65
N ILE A 908 20.14 61.20 34.34
CA ILE A 908 20.32 61.31 35.80
C ILE A 908 20.75 62.73 36.19
N THR A 909 21.65 63.34 35.43
CA THR A 909 22.14 64.71 35.71
C THR A 909 21.15 65.81 35.31
N SER A 910 20.17 65.53 34.44
CA SER A 910 19.10 66.47 34.05
C SER A 910 17.82 66.40 34.91
N GLY A 911 17.76 65.51 35.90
CA GLY A 911 16.64 65.43 36.86
C GLY A 911 15.37 64.78 36.32
N GLU A 912 15.48 63.85 35.36
CA GLU A 912 14.32 63.07 34.89
C GLU A 912 13.86 62.02 35.93
N SER A 913 12.57 61.62 35.83
CA SER A 913 11.87 60.75 36.79
C SER A 913 12.61 59.45 37.12
N SER A 914 12.72 59.13 38.40
CA SER A 914 13.48 58.00 38.96
C SER A 914 13.06 56.61 38.46
N GLU A 915 11.79 56.41 38.08
CA GLU A 915 11.28 55.09 37.66
C GLU A 915 11.87 54.62 36.32
N LYS A 916 11.96 55.51 35.32
CA LYS A 916 12.54 55.17 34.01
C LYS A 916 14.04 54.88 34.09
N ILE A 917 14.74 55.61 34.94
CA ILE A 917 16.17 55.44 35.19
C ILE A 917 16.43 54.08 35.86
N VAL A 918 15.56 53.66 36.78
CA VAL A 918 15.66 52.36 37.46
C VAL A 918 15.36 51.20 36.51
N GLU A 919 14.33 51.29 35.66
CA GLU A 919 14.04 50.26 34.63
C GLU A 919 15.20 50.11 33.64
N GLU A 920 15.80 51.21 33.20
CA GLU A 920 16.89 51.20 32.21
C GLU A 920 18.22 50.74 32.82
N LEU A 921 18.45 50.98 34.12
CA LEU A 921 19.57 50.41 34.89
C LEU A 921 19.40 48.90 35.14
N GLU A 922 18.20 48.43 35.47
CA GLU A 922 17.90 47.00 35.60
C GLU A 922 18.07 46.27 34.26
N PHE A 923 17.73 46.92 33.14
CA PHE A 923 17.95 46.36 31.80
C PHE A 923 19.45 46.25 31.45
N LEU A 924 20.27 47.23 31.85
CA LEU A 924 21.72 47.17 31.65
C LEU A 924 22.39 46.12 32.55
N SER A 925 21.90 45.89 33.77
CA SER A 925 22.50 44.91 34.69
C SER A 925 22.17 43.45 34.35
N ARG A 926 21.16 43.20 33.51
CA ARG A 926 20.75 41.84 33.09
C ARG A 926 21.41 41.37 31.79
N ASN A 927 22.17 42.23 31.11
CA ASN A 927 22.84 41.97 29.84
C ASN A 927 24.38 41.81 29.97
N GLU A 928 24.89 41.56 31.19
CA GLU A 928 26.27 41.08 31.43
C GLU A 928 26.34 39.55 31.46
#